data_AF-A0A268U0Y9-F1
#
_entry.id   AF-A0A268U0Y9-F1
#
_cell.length_a   1.000
_cell.length_b   1.000
_cell.length_c   1.000
_cell.angle_alpha   90.00
_cell.angle_beta   90.00
_cell.angle_gamma   90.00
#
_symmetry.space_group_name_H-M   'P 1'
#
loop_
_entity.id
_entity.type
_entity.pdbx_description
1 polymer ?
#
loop_
_entity_poly.entity_id
_entity_poly.type
_entity_poly.pdbx_seq_one_letter_code
_entity_poly.pdbx_strand_id
1 'polypeptide(L)'
;MINFNISSIRNDFKKFYDDVLYGIECSKNSSEEKLKIEVERRILEYLKNYGINLTNTVEYESQEVGFTKIAGRVDALYGNVIIEYKKYGLLDTQKELNKALSQLSDKYLKKISFDAKRRYIGILFDGKTIIFYKYDYIKGNWSYNKESFTQESLYEWILYISGSSKKQVSCTSLKNDFCLDKNIPLSFVTIMYKNILSTQNKRIKMLFNEWDKTFRYVYGGILDELSLSEIIKDIFKSNSNINFEDFQIDKFLFVIYTYYAFIVKLFASEIACANLKIAPETPIRYIKNSDDLKTSLLYIEDGHFFRDISNIDNYIEGGFFSWYLECLNDEMIESIKSILSLINEYEPMSFFTEEKQSRDLLKGLYEDIVPQKIRHDLGEYYTPDWLAQISIQESEFNGDFQSKALDPACGSGAFIVEFINIIKYYLADKNLTDEETIKYISQRVIGFDVNPVAILTARTNYLIAISPYIKKDAQIITIPIYLADSIITPTTEGSGKIQNSSYKISTVEGEFSIPKSLLDKNYLNKILRLVEETIFHFYPFEDFNILLKKENIFLDKFEENQIKFFYNKIFELHKLNKNQIWAKIILNSFAPLLHSNFTHVVGNPPWIKWDFLSKDYRKKLSVLYLKIYKLFSHKGMKAGLGHAHDDISILFTYIAMDKYLVKNGRLTFILKQTLFKSIAGEQFRRFAIEKIQETIPVRCVKIHDMLKLNPFGQGQETSVVVLEKNKKNLYPVEYNIWNKEIKNRFKQTDNGDFVKKNCSITKMFAYPDPTTSSSTAPWITIPYGESLPKISKAKNFYKARHGVVNDLNSLFIIEILDEINTELVRIKNLGDKGKKKIKILSKIIEKESVYPLIKPKDIKKWGIDSYQYMIIPQFKAGENNESDLRISVPKTYSFLNFFRNELRTRKSKWFYGGDKPFYSLFGIGEYTFRKYKIVWCCMSYQPNFSVVSDINDRLIGKKLFIPDNTIGYISIDNEKEAHYICALLNSKKTQALFSLKSSKSKWGISIEMVNQVPIKEFDKKDIKHQELALLSLLAHNSKNRDEIIGIEDKINSIVNNNSIFNH
;
A
#
# COMPACT_ATOMS: atom_id res chain seq x y z
N MET A 1 -33.25 22.78 17.84
CA MET A 1 -31.99 22.08 17.53
C MET A 1 -30.92 22.70 18.38
N ILE A 2 -30.50 22.02 19.45
CA ILE A 2 -29.36 22.46 20.24
C ILE A 2 -28.15 21.91 19.48
N ASN A 3 -27.47 22.78 18.74
CA ASN A 3 -26.23 22.44 18.04
C ASN A 3 -25.05 22.68 18.99
N PHE A 4 -23.94 21.96 18.78
CA PHE A 4 -22.65 22.24 19.43
C PHE A 4 -22.24 23.70 19.15
N ASN A 5 -22.58 24.61 20.08
CA ASN A 5 -22.52 26.05 19.83
C ASN A 5 -21.20 26.62 20.35
N ILE A 6 -20.25 26.80 19.43
CA ILE A 6 -18.94 27.40 19.74
C ILE A 6 -19.09 28.76 20.41
N SER A 7 -20.05 29.59 19.98
CA SER A 7 -20.22 30.93 20.54
C SER A 7 -20.63 30.85 22.01
N SER A 8 -21.47 29.87 22.38
CA SER A 8 -21.79 29.60 23.78
C SER A 8 -20.55 29.14 24.54
N ILE A 9 -19.83 28.13 24.03
CA ILE A 9 -18.62 27.58 24.68
C ILE A 9 -17.58 28.68 24.90
N ARG A 10 -17.34 29.54 23.91
CA ARG A 10 -16.40 30.66 24.02
C ARG A 10 -16.87 31.73 24.99
N ASN A 11 -18.18 32.01 25.04
CA ASN A 11 -18.73 32.94 26.03
C ASN A 11 -18.59 32.40 27.45
N ASP A 12 -18.82 31.10 27.65
CA ASP A 12 -18.65 30.44 28.94
C ASP A 12 -17.17 30.39 29.34
N PHE A 13 -16.26 30.13 28.41
CA PHE A 13 -14.82 30.23 28.64
C PHE A 13 -14.38 31.67 28.97
N LYS A 14 -14.97 32.67 28.32
CA LYS A 14 -14.68 34.09 28.62
C LYS A 14 -15.11 34.45 30.04
N LYS A 15 -16.31 34.04 30.47
CA LYS A 15 -16.75 34.22 31.87
C LYS A 15 -15.80 33.54 32.86
N PHE A 16 -15.33 32.35 32.51
CA PHE A 16 -14.32 31.64 33.32
C PHE A 16 -13.00 32.42 33.39
N TYR A 17 -12.51 32.96 32.27
CA TYR A 17 -11.33 33.82 32.26
C TYR A 17 -11.50 35.05 33.15
N ASP A 18 -12.65 35.72 33.06
CA ASP A 18 -12.96 36.89 33.90
C ASP A 18 -12.99 36.53 35.41
N ASP A 19 -13.51 35.34 35.76
CA ASP A 19 -13.50 34.84 37.14
C ASP A 19 -12.07 34.51 37.62
N VAL A 20 -11.22 33.93 36.77
CA VAL A 20 -9.80 33.69 37.09
C VAL A 20 -9.07 35.02 37.30
N LEU A 21 -9.31 36.03 36.46
CA LEU A 21 -8.76 37.38 36.66
C LEU A 21 -9.20 37.98 38.01
N TYR A 22 -10.46 37.81 38.39
CA TYR A 22 -10.95 38.24 39.70
C TYR A 22 -10.23 37.52 40.85
N GLY A 23 -9.98 36.20 40.73
CA GLY A 23 -9.18 35.45 41.70
C GLY A 23 -7.72 35.94 41.82
N ILE A 24 -7.11 36.29 40.68
CA ILE A 24 -5.77 36.91 40.64
C ILE A 24 -5.79 38.28 41.33
N GLU A 25 -6.82 39.10 41.07
CA GLU A 25 -6.96 40.42 41.70
C GLU A 25 -7.09 40.31 43.23
N CYS A 26 -7.91 39.38 43.73
CA CYS A 26 -8.06 39.08 45.15
C CYS A 26 -6.75 38.62 45.85
N SER A 27 -5.78 38.13 45.07
CA SER A 27 -4.49 37.61 45.56
C SER A 27 -3.29 38.52 45.25
N LYS A 28 -3.48 39.62 44.52
CA LYS A 28 -2.43 40.54 44.02
C LYS A 28 -1.46 41.05 45.11
N ASN A 29 -1.98 41.34 46.31
CA ASN A 29 -1.19 41.80 47.47
C ASN A 29 -0.96 40.71 48.54
N SER A 30 -1.21 39.45 48.20
CA SER A 30 -1.14 38.31 49.13
C SER A 30 0.13 37.46 48.93
N SER A 31 0.19 36.29 49.56
CA SER A 31 1.24 35.28 49.37
C SER A 31 1.08 34.52 48.04
N GLU A 32 2.18 33.90 47.60
CA GLU A 32 2.21 32.94 46.48
C GLU A 32 1.16 31.83 46.65
N GLU A 33 1.03 31.27 47.86
CA GLU A 33 0.06 30.22 48.17
C GLU A 33 -1.40 30.69 47.97
N LYS A 34 -1.72 31.95 48.29
CA LYS A 34 -3.08 32.47 48.07
C LYS A 34 -3.40 32.64 46.58
N LEU A 35 -2.42 33.05 45.76
CA LEU A 35 -2.59 33.09 44.30
C LEU A 35 -2.87 31.69 43.74
N LYS A 36 -2.06 30.70 44.15
CA LYS A 36 -2.25 29.28 43.78
C LYS A 36 -3.64 28.79 44.14
N ILE A 37 -4.08 28.95 45.39
CA ILE A 37 -5.40 28.48 45.86
C ILE A 37 -6.54 29.11 45.05
N GLU A 38 -6.52 30.43 44.84
CA GLU A 38 -7.59 31.13 44.13
C GLU A 38 -7.69 30.72 42.66
N VAL A 39 -6.56 30.46 42.00
CA VAL A 39 -6.50 30.04 40.59
C VAL A 39 -6.90 28.56 40.45
N GLU A 40 -6.30 27.67 41.24
CA GLU A 40 -6.56 26.23 41.18
C GLU A 40 -8.01 25.88 41.49
N ARG A 41 -8.61 26.52 42.51
CA ARG A 41 -10.01 26.29 42.86
C ARG A 41 -10.94 26.57 41.67
N ARG A 42 -10.72 27.70 40.97
CA ARG A 42 -11.55 28.10 39.82
C ARG A 42 -11.35 27.19 38.62
N ILE A 43 -10.11 26.79 38.34
CA ILE A 43 -9.81 25.82 37.28
C ILE A 43 -10.54 24.50 37.55
N LEU A 44 -10.44 23.97 38.77
CA LEU A 44 -11.07 22.70 39.14
C LEU A 44 -12.61 22.78 39.13
N GLU A 45 -13.20 23.87 39.60
CA GLU A 45 -14.65 24.11 39.54
C GLU A 45 -15.14 24.19 38.08
N TYR A 46 -14.40 24.91 37.23
CA TYR A 46 -14.71 25.01 35.82
C TYR A 46 -14.67 23.65 35.11
N LEU A 47 -13.61 22.85 35.31
CA LEU A 47 -13.48 21.52 34.72
C LEU A 47 -14.56 20.53 35.20
N LYS A 48 -15.01 20.64 36.45
CA LYS A 48 -16.06 19.80 37.02
C LYS A 48 -17.40 19.96 36.29
N ASN A 49 -17.70 21.16 35.78
CA ASN A 49 -18.90 21.42 34.97
C ASN A 49 -18.94 20.58 33.67
N TYR A 50 -17.77 20.11 33.22
CA TYR A 50 -17.61 19.26 32.04
C TYR A 50 -17.37 17.79 32.37
N GLY A 51 -17.63 17.37 33.62
CA GLY A 51 -17.40 15.99 34.06
C GLY A 51 -15.93 15.61 34.17
N ILE A 52 -15.00 16.57 34.12
CA ILE A 52 -13.57 16.36 34.34
C ILE A 52 -13.29 16.62 35.83
N ASN A 53 -13.11 15.55 36.61
CA ASN A 53 -12.75 15.68 38.02
C ASN A 53 -11.27 15.34 38.24
N LEU A 54 -10.46 16.37 38.47
CA LEU A 54 -9.01 16.23 38.73
C LEU A 54 -8.64 16.39 40.21
N THR A 55 -9.62 16.53 41.12
CA THR A 55 -9.32 16.76 42.56
C THR A 55 -8.50 15.65 43.19
N ASN A 56 -8.63 14.42 42.68
CA ASN A 56 -7.90 13.24 43.16
C ASN A 56 -6.67 12.90 42.29
N THR A 57 -6.42 13.70 41.24
CA THR A 57 -5.33 13.50 40.28
C THR A 57 -4.21 14.51 40.47
N VAL A 58 -4.53 15.71 40.97
CA VAL A 58 -3.53 16.73 41.29
C VAL A 58 -2.75 16.35 42.53
N GLU A 59 -1.43 16.37 42.43
CA GLU A 59 -0.52 16.23 43.57
C GLU A 59 0.06 17.60 43.93
N TYR A 60 -0.30 18.12 45.10
CA TYR A 60 0.29 19.35 45.63
C TYR A 60 1.54 19.03 46.45
N GLU A 61 2.55 19.90 46.35
CA GLU A 61 3.82 19.74 47.08
C GLU A 61 4.57 18.42 46.80
N SER A 62 4.38 17.83 45.62
CA SER A 62 4.94 16.53 45.29
C SER A 62 6.48 16.56 45.24
N GLN A 63 7.11 15.56 45.84
CA GLN A 63 8.57 15.32 45.81
C GLN A 63 8.98 14.31 44.74
N GLU A 64 8.02 13.84 43.94
CA GLU A 64 8.22 12.87 42.87
C GLU A 64 7.55 13.36 41.59
N VAL A 65 8.17 13.10 40.44
CA VAL A 65 7.60 13.39 39.13
C VAL A 65 7.65 12.10 38.33
N GLY A 66 6.49 11.45 38.17
CA GLY A 66 6.43 10.06 37.70
C GLY A 66 7.21 9.13 38.64
N PHE A 67 8.12 8.32 38.12
CA PHE A 67 8.97 7.42 38.92
C PHE A 67 10.29 8.08 39.39
N THR A 68 10.41 9.40 39.29
CA THR A 68 11.67 10.13 39.54
C THR A 68 11.57 11.00 40.79
N LYS A 69 12.45 10.75 41.78
CA LYS A 69 12.60 11.64 42.94
C LYS A 69 13.26 12.96 42.55
N ILE A 70 12.64 14.08 42.91
CA ILE A 70 13.14 15.43 42.64
C ILE A 70 13.76 16.06 43.90
N ALA A 71 14.55 17.13 43.73
CA ALA A 71 15.30 17.77 44.83
C ALA A 71 14.52 18.91 45.53
N GLY A 72 13.23 19.04 45.23
CA GLY A 72 12.35 20.09 45.73
C GLY A 72 10.91 19.58 45.80
N ARG A 73 9.96 20.50 45.98
CA ARG A 73 8.52 20.22 45.95
C ARG A 73 7.89 21.04 44.84
N VAL A 74 7.11 20.39 43.98
CA VAL A 74 6.34 21.06 42.93
C VAL A 74 5.07 21.63 43.54
N ASP A 75 4.68 22.85 43.17
CA ASP A 75 3.48 23.48 43.72
C ASP A 75 2.20 22.71 43.35
N ALA A 76 2.04 22.37 42.07
CA ALA A 76 0.98 21.48 41.59
C ALA A 76 1.47 20.59 40.43
N LEU A 77 1.16 19.30 40.50
CA LEU A 77 1.47 18.32 39.47
C LEU A 77 0.18 17.65 38.97
N TYR A 78 -0.16 17.88 37.71
CA TYR A 78 -1.26 17.21 37.02
C TYR A 78 -0.68 16.18 36.05
N GLY A 79 -0.47 14.94 36.51
CA GLY A 79 0.12 13.87 35.68
C GLY A 79 1.49 14.25 35.10
N ASN A 80 1.50 14.72 33.85
CA ASN A 80 2.68 15.20 33.10
C ASN A 80 2.82 16.74 33.02
N VAL A 81 1.94 17.50 33.65
CA VAL A 81 1.97 18.97 33.70
C VAL A 81 2.49 19.41 35.07
N ILE A 82 3.65 20.06 35.08
CA ILE A 82 4.31 20.59 36.28
C ILE A 82 4.04 22.08 36.36
N ILE A 83 3.45 22.56 37.45
CA ILE A 83 3.10 23.97 37.63
C ILE A 83 3.85 24.52 38.84
N GLU A 84 4.44 25.70 38.65
CA GLU A 84 5.07 26.50 39.70
C GLU A 84 4.48 27.89 39.70
N TYR A 85 3.97 28.30 40.86
CA TYR A 85 3.42 29.62 41.09
C TYR A 85 4.50 30.55 41.62
N LYS A 86 4.39 31.84 41.34
CA LYS A 86 5.25 32.87 41.92
C LYS A 86 4.41 34.03 42.40
N LYS A 87 4.94 34.82 43.34
CA LYS A 87 4.28 36.05 43.80
C LYS A 87 3.93 36.97 42.63
N TYR A 88 2.80 37.68 42.73
CA TYR A 88 2.29 38.53 41.66
C TYR A 88 3.35 39.43 41.01
N GLY A 89 3.55 39.30 39.68
CA GLY A 89 4.47 40.13 38.88
C GLY A 89 5.97 39.88 39.12
N LEU A 90 6.36 38.83 39.84
CA LEU A 90 7.77 38.53 40.14
C LEU A 90 8.61 38.24 38.87
N LEU A 91 8.00 37.65 37.84
CA LEU A 91 8.64 37.24 36.59
C LEU A 91 8.92 38.41 35.62
N ASP A 92 8.57 39.64 36.00
CA ASP A 92 8.91 40.86 35.26
C ASP A 92 10.43 41.13 35.28
N THR A 93 11.13 40.73 36.35
CA THR A 93 12.59 40.91 36.46
C THR A 93 13.35 39.73 35.87
N GLN A 94 14.35 40.00 35.03
CA GLN A 94 15.14 38.94 34.38
C GLN A 94 15.85 38.02 35.39
N LYS A 95 16.25 38.56 36.54
CA LYS A 95 16.92 37.80 37.62
C LYS A 95 15.99 36.74 38.22
N GLU A 96 14.78 37.13 38.62
CA GLU A 96 13.81 36.19 39.20
C GLU A 96 13.25 35.23 38.14
N LEU A 97 13.07 35.70 36.91
CA LEU A 97 12.73 34.84 35.76
C LEU A 97 13.76 33.72 35.57
N ASN A 98 15.05 34.05 35.48
CA ASN A 98 16.12 33.05 35.32
C ASN A 98 16.17 32.07 36.49
N LYS A 99 15.92 32.55 37.72
CA LYS A 99 15.87 31.73 38.92
C LYS A 99 14.69 30.75 38.89
N ALA A 100 13.49 31.21 38.51
CA ALA A 100 12.30 30.37 38.37
C ALA A 100 12.46 29.33 37.23
N LEU A 101 13.03 29.73 36.09
CA LEU A 101 13.33 28.82 34.97
C LEU A 101 14.38 27.76 35.37
N SER A 102 15.44 28.14 36.07
CA SER A 102 16.44 27.18 36.58
C SER A 102 15.83 26.25 37.61
N GLN A 103 14.94 26.73 38.49
CA GLN A 103 14.20 25.87 39.42
C GLN A 103 13.39 24.81 38.67
N LEU A 104 12.51 25.23 37.74
CA LEU A 104 11.65 24.33 36.97
C LEU A 104 12.46 23.36 36.11
N SER A 105 13.51 23.86 35.44
CA SER A 105 14.34 23.08 34.53
C SER A 105 15.28 22.12 35.27
N ASP A 106 16.10 22.63 36.18
CA ASP A 106 17.19 21.86 36.80
C ASP A 106 16.70 20.95 37.92
N LYS A 107 15.70 21.38 38.71
CA LYS A 107 15.19 20.55 39.82
C LYS A 107 14.21 19.49 39.35
N TYR A 108 13.41 19.75 38.31
CA TYR A 108 12.31 18.89 37.88
C TYR A 108 12.50 18.33 36.47
N LEU A 109 12.46 19.16 35.43
CA LEU A 109 12.29 18.70 34.05
C LEU A 109 13.53 18.02 33.44
N LYS A 110 14.75 18.41 33.81
CA LYS A 110 15.99 17.75 33.33
C LYS A 110 16.17 16.34 33.88
N LYS A 111 15.56 16.02 35.03
CA LYS A 111 15.65 14.70 35.69
C LYS A 111 14.76 13.64 35.01
N ILE A 112 13.79 14.08 34.22
CA ILE A 112 12.89 13.21 33.49
C ILE A 112 13.68 12.42 32.44
N SER A 113 13.40 11.12 32.34
CA SER A 113 14.06 10.24 31.37
C SER A 113 13.85 10.77 29.95
N PHE A 114 14.86 10.60 29.09
CA PHE A 114 14.87 11.16 27.74
C PHE A 114 13.60 10.78 26.94
N ASP A 115 13.14 9.53 27.07
CA ASP A 115 11.93 9.02 26.40
C ASP A 115 10.62 9.59 26.96
N ALA A 116 10.64 10.14 28.17
CA ALA A 116 9.48 10.74 28.80
C ALA A 116 9.40 12.26 28.61
N LYS A 117 10.52 12.97 28.32
CA LYS A 117 10.57 14.44 28.21
C LYS A 117 9.51 15.04 27.29
N ARG A 118 9.20 14.36 26.19
CA ARG A 118 8.19 14.78 25.19
C ARG A 118 6.78 14.91 25.76
N ARG A 119 6.50 14.20 26.84
CA ARG A 119 5.19 14.14 27.47
C ARG A 119 5.03 15.23 28.51
N TYR A 120 6.11 15.78 29.04
CA TYR A 120 6.03 16.74 30.14
C TYR A 120 6.04 18.18 29.66
N ILE A 121 5.26 19.00 30.35
CA ILE A 121 5.27 20.45 30.19
C ILE A 121 5.44 21.10 31.56
N GLY A 122 6.25 22.15 31.61
CA GLY A 122 6.34 23.03 32.76
C GLY A 122 5.53 24.31 32.53
N ILE A 123 4.82 24.78 33.55
CA ILE A 123 4.09 26.05 33.54
C ILE A 123 4.62 26.88 34.71
N LEU A 124 5.13 28.08 34.42
CA LEU A 124 5.37 29.11 35.44
C LEU A 124 4.27 30.15 35.38
N PHE A 125 3.72 30.52 36.52
CA PHE A 125 2.68 31.53 36.57
C PHE A 125 2.83 32.47 37.77
N ASP A 126 2.76 33.77 37.53
CA ASP A 126 2.84 34.79 38.58
C ASP A 126 1.63 35.73 38.60
N GLY A 127 0.48 35.32 38.08
CA GLY A 127 -0.72 36.17 38.04
C GLY A 127 -0.70 37.25 36.95
N LYS A 128 0.45 37.56 36.34
CA LYS A 128 0.56 38.54 35.25
C LYS A 128 1.21 37.95 34.00
N THR A 129 2.22 37.12 34.19
CA THR A 129 3.03 36.44 33.19
C THR A 129 2.81 34.95 33.35
N ILE A 130 2.66 34.26 32.21
CA ILE A 130 2.65 32.81 32.13
C ILE A 130 3.76 32.35 31.18
N ILE A 131 4.41 31.24 31.52
CA ILE A 131 5.49 30.67 30.72
C ILE A 131 5.23 29.18 30.53
N PHE A 132 5.16 28.77 29.27
CA PHE A 132 5.10 27.36 28.89
C PHE A 132 6.50 26.87 28.55
N TYR A 133 6.98 25.85 29.26
CA TYR A 133 8.30 25.25 29.14
C TYR A 133 8.18 23.85 28.52
N LYS A 134 8.59 23.68 27.26
CA LYS A 134 8.39 22.46 26.46
C LYS A 134 9.72 21.93 25.92
N TYR A 135 9.83 20.62 25.74
CA TYR A 135 11.02 20.01 25.16
C TYR A 135 10.97 20.07 23.63
N ASP A 136 11.88 20.84 23.02
CA ASP A 136 12.12 20.86 21.59
C ASP A 136 13.02 19.68 21.23
N TYR A 137 12.42 18.61 20.70
CA TYR A 137 13.16 17.40 20.33
C TYR A 137 14.01 17.59 19.08
N ILE A 138 13.69 18.55 18.20
CA ILE A 138 14.48 18.87 17.00
C ILE A 138 15.80 19.50 17.44
N LYS A 139 15.75 20.45 18.38
CA LYS A 139 16.93 21.10 18.96
C LYS A 139 17.56 20.31 20.11
N GLY A 140 16.87 19.28 20.62
CA GLY A 140 17.32 18.44 21.73
C GLY A 140 17.36 19.16 23.08
N ASN A 141 16.66 20.29 23.23
CA ASN A 141 16.71 21.13 24.43
C ASN A 141 15.31 21.55 24.91
N TRP A 142 15.23 22.08 26.13
CA TRP A 142 13.99 22.71 26.59
C TRP A 142 13.94 24.15 26.10
N SER A 143 12.78 24.56 25.61
CA SER A 143 12.50 25.92 25.15
C SER A 143 11.27 26.47 25.88
N TYR A 144 11.21 27.79 26.06
CA TYR A 144 10.11 28.44 26.73
C TYR A 144 9.52 29.57 25.91
N ASN A 145 8.21 29.74 26.05
CA ASN A 145 7.49 30.90 25.54
C ASN A 145 7.01 31.74 26.74
N LYS A 146 7.48 32.99 26.85
CA LYS A 146 7.04 33.94 27.87
C LYS A 146 5.98 34.85 27.26
N GLU A 147 4.80 34.89 27.89
CA GLU A 147 3.70 35.72 27.44
C GLU A 147 2.95 36.36 28.61
N SER A 148 2.19 37.41 28.32
CA SER A 148 1.25 37.99 29.30
C SER A 148 0.07 37.04 29.47
N PHE A 149 -0.52 37.01 30.66
CA PHE A 149 -1.67 36.16 30.93
C PHE A 149 -2.93 36.69 30.24
N THR A 150 -3.31 36.03 29.16
CA THR A 150 -4.51 36.32 28.36
C THR A 150 -5.48 35.13 28.38
N GLN A 151 -6.67 35.33 27.80
CA GLN A 151 -7.65 34.25 27.59
C GLN A 151 -7.04 33.08 26.79
N GLU A 152 -6.19 33.37 25.79
CA GLU A 152 -5.51 32.35 24.98
C GLU A 152 -4.54 31.51 25.79
N SER A 153 -3.81 32.15 26.72
CA SER A 153 -2.85 31.45 27.57
C SER A 153 -3.56 30.57 28.61
N LEU A 154 -4.69 31.04 29.18
CA LEU A 154 -5.52 30.22 30.06
C LEU A 154 -6.12 29.03 29.30
N TYR A 155 -6.50 29.22 28.04
CA TYR A 155 -6.98 28.13 27.21
C TYR A 155 -5.91 27.04 27.04
N GLU A 156 -4.69 27.44 26.67
CA GLU A 156 -3.58 26.51 26.49
C GLU A 156 -3.26 25.77 27.80
N TRP A 157 -3.35 26.46 28.94
CA TRP A 157 -3.23 25.85 30.26
C TRP A 157 -4.31 24.80 30.53
N ILE A 158 -5.58 25.12 30.30
CA ILE A 158 -6.71 24.18 30.48
C ILE A 158 -6.57 22.96 29.56
N LEU A 159 -6.13 23.17 28.32
CA LEU A 159 -5.88 22.09 27.38
C LEU A 159 -4.83 21.10 27.93
N TYR A 160 -3.72 21.61 28.47
CA TYR A 160 -2.68 20.76 29.06
C TYR A 160 -3.15 20.00 30.29
N ILE A 161 -3.84 20.68 31.22
CA ILE A 161 -4.36 20.04 32.44
C ILE A 161 -5.44 18.99 32.09
N SER A 162 -6.37 19.32 31.21
CA SER A 162 -7.46 18.39 30.85
C SER A 162 -6.97 17.17 30.07
N GLY A 163 -5.85 17.30 29.33
CA GLY A 163 -5.20 16.20 28.62
C GLY A 163 -4.25 15.36 29.46
N SER A 164 -3.87 15.81 30.66
CA SER A 164 -2.85 15.12 31.47
C SER A 164 -3.30 13.78 32.02
N SER A 165 -4.62 13.56 32.14
CA SER A 165 -5.24 12.31 32.58
C SER A 165 -5.63 11.39 31.42
N LYS A 166 -5.45 11.83 30.17
CA LYS A 166 -5.86 11.12 28.97
C LYS A 166 -4.73 10.26 28.39
N LYS A 167 -5.13 9.19 27.69
CA LYS A 167 -4.23 8.32 26.89
C LYS A 167 -3.65 9.11 25.72
N GLN A 168 -2.35 8.99 25.52
CA GLN A 168 -1.73 9.50 24.29
C GLN A 168 -2.11 8.61 23.10
N VAL A 169 -2.30 9.24 21.95
CA VAL A 169 -2.59 8.51 20.71
C VAL A 169 -1.30 7.91 20.16
N SER A 170 -1.26 6.59 20.02
CA SER A 170 -0.16 5.82 19.43
C SER A 170 -0.73 4.61 18.68
N CYS A 171 0.02 4.03 17.74
CA CYS A 171 -0.41 2.80 17.06
C CYS A 171 -0.69 1.67 18.06
N THR A 172 0.10 1.56 19.13
CA THR A 172 -0.10 0.55 20.18
C THR A 172 -1.38 0.78 20.97
N SER A 173 -1.64 2.02 21.41
CA SER A 173 -2.85 2.33 22.17
C SER A 173 -4.11 2.16 21.30
N LEU A 174 -4.09 2.66 20.06
CA LEU A 174 -5.19 2.51 19.11
C LEU A 174 -5.50 1.04 18.83
N LYS A 175 -4.47 0.21 18.62
CA LYS A 175 -4.62 -1.23 18.46
C LYS A 175 -5.26 -1.90 19.67
N ASN A 176 -4.84 -1.50 20.87
CA ASN A 176 -5.32 -2.11 22.11
C ASN A 176 -6.80 -1.83 22.39
N ASP A 177 -7.33 -0.71 21.89
CA ASP A 177 -8.71 -0.28 22.17
C ASP A 177 -9.68 -0.48 20.99
N PHE A 178 -9.21 -0.42 19.73
CA PHE A 178 -10.06 -0.39 18.52
C PHE A 178 -9.92 -1.60 17.58
N CYS A 179 -9.05 -2.57 17.89
CA CYS A 179 -8.93 -3.79 17.08
C CYS A 179 -10.11 -4.75 17.30
N LEU A 180 -10.44 -5.55 16.28
CA LEU A 180 -11.62 -6.46 16.29
C LEU A 180 -11.48 -7.66 17.24
N ASP A 181 -10.31 -7.86 17.84
CA ASP A 181 -10.09 -8.86 18.89
C ASP A 181 -10.52 -8.39 20.29
N LYS A 182 -11.01 -7.15 20.41
CA LYS A 182 -11.47 -6.54 21.66
C LYS A 182 -12.99 -6.54 21.78
N ASN A 183 -13.49 -6.70 23.01
CA ASN A 183 -14.93 -6.85 23.29
C ASN A 183 -15.78 -5.67 22.79
N ILE A 184 -15.38 -4.43 23.05
CA ILE A 184 -16.18 -3.23 22.69
C ILE A 184 -16.26 -3.07 21.15
N PRO A 185 -15.14 -3.01 20.40
CA PRO A 185 -15.15 -3.03 18.92
C PRO A 185 -15.94 -4.19 18.32
N LEU A 186 -15.70 -5.41 18.80
CA LEU A 186 -16.30 -6.61 18.26
C LEU A 186 -17.81 -6.64 18.48
N SER A 187 -18.28 -6.19 19.65
CA SER A 187 -19.71 -6.02 19.94
C SER A 187 -20.35 -5.05 18.94
N PHE A 188 -19.75 -3.87 18.75
CA PHE A 188 -20.28 -2.85 17.84
C PHE A 188 -20.36 -3.34 16.39
N VAL A 189 -19.28 -3.96 15.89
CA VAL A 189 -19.24 -4.56 14.55
C VAL A 189 -20.26 -5.69 14.40
N THR A 190 -20.43 -6.52 15.43
CA THR A 190 -21.39 -7.63 15.40
C THR A 190 -22.83 -7.12 15.35
N ILE A 191 -23.17 -6.08 16.11
CA ILE A 191 -24.50 -5.44 16.10
C ILE A 191 -24.78 -4.85 14.71
N MET A 192 -23.83 -4.09 14.15
CA MET A 192 -23.94 -3.57 12.78
C MET A 192 -24.14 -4.70 11.76
N TYR A 193 -23.35 -5.77 11.86
CA TYR A 193 -23.45 -6.90 10.94
C TYR A 193 -24.80 -7.62 11.02
N LYS A 194 -25.35 -7.80 12.22
CA LYS A 194 -26.72 -8.33 12.40
C LYS A 194 -27.77 -7.40 11.77
N ASN A 195 -27.64 -6.09 11.99
CA ASN A 195 -28.59 -5.11 11.48
C ASN A 195 -28.60 -5.06 9.95
N ILE A 196 -27.44 -5.11 9.29
CA ILE A 196 -27.39 -5.10 7.82
C ILE A 196 -27.89 -6.41 7.20
N LEU A 197 -27.80 -7.54 7.91
CA LEU A 197 -28.36 -8.80 7.45
C LEU A 197 -29.89 -8.82 7.52
N SER A 198 -30.48 -8.28 8.60
CA SER A 198 -31.92 -8.34 8.86
C SER A 198 -32.72 -7.15 8.32
N THR A 199 -32.06 -6.04 7.97
CA THR A 199 -32.75 -4.78 7.65
C THR A 199 -33.68 -4.87 6.44
N GLN A 200 -34.88 -4.30 6.61
CA GLN A 200 -35.79 -3.97 5.51
C GLN A 200 -35.77 -2.49 5.14
N ASN A 201 -34.93 -1.69 5.80
CA ASN A 201 -34.83 -0.26 5.56
C ASN A 201 -34.31 -0.02 4.13
N LYS A 202 -35.13 0.61 3.30
CA LYS A 202 -34.82 0.92 1.90
C LYS A 202 -33.55 1.76 1.76
N ARG A 203 -33.30 2.67 2.71
CA ARG A 203 -32.12 3.54 2.71
C ARG A 203 -30.85 2.77 3.00
N ILE A 204 -30.83 1.89 3.99
CA ILE A 204 -29.64 1.05 4.27
C ILE A 204 -29.31 0.18 3.05
N LYS A 205 -30.32 -0.46 2.44
CA LYS A 205 -30.14 -1.27 1.23
C LYS A 205 -29.59 -0.43 0.06
N MET A 206 -30.11 0.78 -0.14
CA MET A 206 -29.60 1.71 -1.14
C MET A 206 -28.12 2.05 -0.89
N LEU A 207 -27.76 2.49 0.32
CA LEU A 207 -26.38 2.86 0.67
C LEU A 207 -25.40 1.71 0.48
N PHE A 208 -25.77 0.51 0.93
CA PHE A 208 -25.00 -0.71 0.73
C PHE A 208 -24.84 -1.02 -0.76
N ASN A 209 -25.93 -1.05 -1.52
CA ASN A 209 -25.89 -1.37 -2.95
C ASN A 209 -25.02 -0.36 -3.72
N GLU A 210 -25.01 0.92 -3.35
CA GLU A 210 -24.19 1.92 -4.02
C GLU A 210 -22.71 1.82 -3.71
N TRP A 211 -22.39 1.58 -2.43
CA TRP A 211 -21.03 1.23 -2.06
C TRP A 211 -20.58 -0.04 -2.79
N ASP A 212 -21.41 -1.10 -2.78
CA ASP A 212 -21.09 -2.40 -3.36
C ASP A 212 -20.90 -2.31 -4.88
N LYS A 213 -21.76 -1.56 -5.58
CA LYS A 213 -21.59 -1.29 -7.03
C LYS A 213 -20.27 -0.59 -7.31
N THR A 214 -19.93 0.46 -6.56
CA THR A 214 -18.68 1.22 -6.76
C THR A 214 -17.46 0.35 -6.46
N PHE A 215 -17.53 -0.42 -5.37
CA PHE A 215 -16.48 -1.32 -4.92
C PHE A 215 -16.28 -2.50 -5.89
N ARG A 216 -17.35 -3.23 -6.23
CA ARG A 216 -17.32 -4.35 -7.18
C ARG A 216 -17.00 -3.92 -8.60
N TYR A 217 -17.32 -2.68 -8.99
CA TYR A 217 -16.93 -2.16 -10.29
C TYR A 217 -15.40 -2.19 -10.46
N VAL A 218 -14.62 -1.88 -9.42
CA VAL A 218 -13.15 -1.99 -9.46
C VAL A 218 -12.68 -3.40 -9.06
N TYR A 219 -13.18 -3.93 -7.94
CA TYR A 219 -12.64 -5.11 -7.25
C TYR A 219 -13.49 -6.39 -7.37
N GLY A 220 -14.56 -6.40 -8.17
CA GLY A 220 -15.55 -7.48 -8.18
C GLY A 220 -15.00 -8.89 -8.45
N GLY A 221 -13.95 -9.02 -9.28
CA GLY A 221 -13.32 -10.31 -9.55
C GLY A 221 -12.59 -10.91 -8.35
N ILE A 222 -12.21 -10.10 -7.37
CA ILE A 222 -11.53 -10.53 -6.13
C ILE A 222 -12.56 -11.17 -5.18
N LEU A 223 -13.72 -10.52 -5.00
CA LEU A 223 -14.79 -11.00 -4.13
C LEU A 223 -15.32 -12.38 -4.54
N ASP A 224 -15.34 -12.67 -5.83
CA ASP A 224 -15.83 -13.95 -6.36
C ASP A 224 -14.84 -15.13 -6.12
N GLU A 225 -13.53 -14.85 -5.97
CA GLU A 225 -12.50 -15.88 -5.71
C GLU A 225 -12.12 -16.01 -4.22
N LEU A 226 -12.59 -15.10 -3.37
CA LEU A 226 -12.18 -15.01 -1.96
C LEU A 226 -12.73 -16.16 -1.11
N SER A 227 -11.90 -17.18 -0.86
CA SER A 227 -12.11 -18.15 0.22
C SER A 227 -11.67 -17.53 1.57
N LEU A 228 -12.41 -16.52 2.02
CA LEU A 228 -12.17 -15.78 3.28
C LEU A 228 -12.74 -16.48 4.51
N SER A 229 -13.38 -17.63 4.32
CA SER A 229 -14.04 -18.41 5.36
C SER A 229 -13.09 -18.87 6.48
N GLU A 230 -11.79 -19.06 6.25
CA GLU A 230 -10.85 -19.50 7.30
C GLU A 230 -10.45 -18.37 8.26
N ILE A 231 -10.19 -17.14 7.77
CA ILE A 231 -9.74 -16.00 8.60
C ILE A 231 -10.90 -15.43 9.43
N ILE A 232 -12.07 -15.32 8.81
CA ILE A 232 -13.27 -14.81 9.45
C ILE A 232 -13.77 -15.80 10.51
N LYS A 233 -13.59 -17.11 10.27
CA LYS A 233 -13.82 -18.13 11.30
C LYS A 233 -12.96 -17.90 12.54
N ASP A 234 -11.70 -17.51 12.42
CA ASP A 234 -10.86 -17.31 13.61
C ASP A 234 -11.21 -16.02 14.39
N ILE A 235 -11.67 -14.96 13.71
CA ILE A 235 -12.16 -13.73 14.35
C ILE A 235 -13.49 -13.97 15.09
N PHE A 236 -14.38 -14.81 14.55
CA PHE A 236 -15.72 -15.04 15.08
C PHE A 236 -15.92 -16.37 15.83
N LYS A 237 -14.97 -17.32 15.80
CA LYS A 237 -15.03 -18.59 16.58
C LYS A 237 -15.13 -18.35 18.09
N SER A 238 -14.69 -17.19 18.55
CA SER A 238 -14.80 -16.73 19.94
C SER A 238 -16.22 -16.25 20.31
N ASN A 239 -17.14 -16.12 19.35
CA ASN A 239 -18.54 -15.73 19.58
C ASN A 239 -19.51 -16.75 18.95
N SER A 240 -20.20 -17.50 19.80
CA SER A 240 -21.04 -18.66 19.46
C SER A 240 -22.35 -18.35 18.69
N ASN A 241 -22.65 -17.09 18.36
CA ASN A 241 -23.98 -16.67 17.90
C ASN A 241 -24.09 -16.29 16.40
N ILE A 242 -23.06 -16.54 15.57
CA ILE A 242 -23.12 -16.28 14.13
C ILE A 242 -23.02 -17.61 13.36
N ASN A 243 -24.09 -17.96 12.63
CA ASN A 243 -24.06 -19.13 11.76
C ASN A 243 -23.12 -18.86 10.57
N PHE A 244 -22.09 -19.69 10.42
CA PHE A 244 -21.05 -19.53 9.39
C PHE A 244 -21.48 -20.01 7.99
N GLU A 245 -22.57 -20.77 7.87
CA GLU A 245 -23.01 -21.34 6.58
C GLU A 245 -23.57 -20.27 5.63
N ASP A 246 -24.07 -19.13 6.14
CA ASP A 246 -24.72 -18.05 5.37
C ASP A 246 -23.95 -16.70 5.41
N PHE A 247 -22.64 -16.72 5.67
CA PHE A 247 -21.86 -15.48 5.85
C PHE A 247 -21.74 -14.65 4.54
N GLN A 248 -22.09 -13.36 4.59
CA GLN A 248 -22.07 -12.44 3.44
C GLN A 248 -20.87 -11.47 3.53
N ILE A 249 -19.86 -11.73 2.71
CA ILE A 249 -18.56 -11.07 2.80
C ILE A 249 -18.55 -9.59 2.46
N ASP A 250 -19.33 -9.21 1.45
CA ASP A 250 -19.53 -7.84 1.00
C ASP A 250 -20.18 -6.98 2.10
N LYS A 251 -21.22 -7.49 2.75
CA LYS A 251 -21.84 -6.82 3.90
C LYS A 251 -20.88 -6.70 5.08
N PHE A 252 -20.08 -7.73 5.34
CA PHE A 252 -19.08 -7.64 6.40
C PHE A 252 -18.01 -6.58 6.10
N LEU A 253 -17.48 -6.54 4.87
CA LEU A 253 -16.55 -5.49 4.45
C LEU A 253 -17.16 -4.10 4.59
N PHE A 254 -18.42 -3.92 4.19
CA PHE A 254 -19.12 -2.65 4.35
C PHE A 254 -19.23 -2.24 5.82
N VAL A 255 -19.51 -3.18 6.73
CA VAL A 255 -19.54 -2.93 8.19
C VAL A 255 -18.16 -2.55 8.73
N ILE A 256 -17.10 -3.26 8.32
CA ILE A 256 -15.73 -2.95 8.75
C ILE A 256 -15.30 -1.56 8.27
N TYR A 257 -15.62 -1.20 7.04
CA TYR A 257 -15.37 0.15 6.51
C TYR A 257 -16.21 1.21 7.21
N THR A 258 -17.46 0.89 7.57
CA THR A 258 -18.31 1.76 8.39
C THR A 258 -17.69 2.01 9.76
N TYR A 259 -17.21 0.95 10.42
CA TYR A 259 -16.55 1.04 11.72
C TYR A 259 -15.29 1.90 11.68
N TYR A 260 -14.41 1.66 10.71
CA TYR A 260 -13.21 2.46 10.54
C TYR A 260 -13.54 3.92 10.23
N ALA A 261 -14.46 4.19 9.30
CA ALA A 261 -14.88 5.54 8.97
C ALA A 261 -15.47 6.26 10.18
N PHE A 262 -16.31 5.59 10.98
CA PHE A 262 -16.87 6.12 12.21
C PHE A 262 -15.77 6.60 13.17
N ILE A 263 -14.76 5.76 13.46
CA ILE A 263 -13.64 6.14 14.33
C ILE A 263 -12.87 7.33 13.76
N VAL A 264 -12.53 7.31 12.47
CA VAL A 264 -11.74 8.37 11.83
C VAL A 264 -12.47 9.71 11.87
N LYS A 265 -13.79 9.75 11.63
CA LYS A 265 -14.59 10.98 11.69
C LYS A 265 -14.65 11.57 13.10
N LEU A 266 -14.74 10.72 14.12
CA LEU A 266 -14.75 11.13 15.51
C LEU A 266 -13.39 11.65 15.99
N PHE A 267 -12.29 11.01 15.60
CA PHE A 267 -10.97 11.57 15.88
C PHE A 267 -10.75 12.89 15.14
N ALA A 268 -11.18 12.99 13.88
CA ALA A 268 -11.05 14.22 13.12
C ALA A 268 -11.84 15.38 13.72
N SER A 269 -13.02 15.13 14.29
CA SER A 269 -13.79 16.19 14.97
C SER A 269 -13.11 16.65 16.27
N GLU A 270 -12.52 15.73 17.04
CA GLU A 270 -11.71 16.07 18.21
C GLU A 270 -10.46 16.89 17.84
N ILE A 271 -9.74 16.48 16.78
CA ILE A 271 -8.57 17.19 16.23
C ILE A 271 -8.96 18.61 15.82
N ALA A 272 -10.06 18.76 15.07
CA ALA A 272 -10.57 20.06 14.65
C ALA A 272 -10.90 20.97 15.86
N CYS A 273 -11.57 20.43 16.88
CA CYS A 273 -11.89 21.19 18.09
C CYS A 273 -10.67 21.60 18.92
N ALA A 274 -9.70 20.70 19.07
CA ALA A 274 -8.45 20.98 19.77
C ALA A 274 -7.69 22.14 19.10
N ASN A 275 -7.62 22.12 17.77
CA ASN A 275 -6.94 23.14 16.98
C ASN A 275 -7.61 24.53 17.07
N LEU A 276 -8.94 24.59 17.09
CA LEU A 276 -9.72 25.83 17.14
C LEU A 276 -9.87 26.43 18.54
N LYS A 277 -9.19 25.85 19.51
CA LYS A 277 -9.18 26.24 20.90
C LYS A 277 -10.57 26.16 21.58
N ILE A 278 -11.22 24.99 21.56
CA ILE A 278 -12.61 24.78 22.04
C ILE A 278 -12.72 23.93 23.34
N ALA A 279 -11.62 23.43 23.91
CA ALA A 279 -11.57 22.75 25.22
C ALA A 279 -12.16 23.57 26.40
N PRO A 280 -12.63 22.92 27.48
CA PRO A 280 -12.62 21.48 27.75
C PRO A 280 -13.79 20.72 27.11
N GLU A 281 -14.82 21.40 26.60
CA GLU A 281 -15.94 20.78 25.88
C GLU A 281 -15.47 20.23 24.53
N THR A 282 -15.94 19.04 24.16
CA THR A 282 -15.54 18.38 22.92
C THR A 282 -16.76 17.79 22.20
N PRO A 283 -16.71 17.59 20.88
CA PRO A 283 -17.85 17.03 20.15
C PRO A 283 -18.24 15.66 20.72
N ILE A 284 -17.27 14.85 21.14
CA ILE A 284 -17.54 13.53 21.70
C ILE A 284 -18.25 13.62 23.05
N ARG A 285 -17.82 14.53 23.93
CA ARG A 285 -18.50 14.75 25.22
C ARG A 285 -19.91 15.28 25.04
N TYR A 286 -20.09 16.24 24.12
CA TYR A 286 -21.39 16.75 23.76
C TYR A 286 -22.33 15.65 23.24
N ILE A 287 -21.87 14.85 22.27
CA ILE A 287 -22.65 13.76 21.67
C ILE A 287 -23.01 12.71 22.71
N LYS A 288 -22.06 12.33 23.57
CA LYS A 288 -22.27 11.33 24.63
C LYS A 288 -23.37 11.74 25.62
N ASN A 289 -23.46 13.03 25.92
CA ASN A 289 -24.43 13.59 26.88
C ASN A 289 -25.70 14.12 26.20
N SER A 290 -25.84 13.96 24.89
CA SER A 290 -26.97 14.49 24.13
C SER A 290 -28.22 13.63 24.30
N ASP A 291 -29.36 14.28 24.59
CA ASP A 291 -30.68 13.65 24.61
C ASP A 291 -31.13 13.17 23.21
N ASP A 292 -30.54 13.75 22.15
CA ASP A 292 -30.75 13.35 20.75
C ASP A 292 -29.41 12.96 20.09
N LEU A 293 -28.96 11.75 20.43
CA LEU A 293 -27.74 11.15 19.90
C LEU A 293 -27.75 11.09 18.37
N LYS A 294 -28.90 10.81 17.75
CA LYS A 294 -29.02 10.64 16.30
C LYS A 294 -28.69 11.94 15.58
N THR A 295 -29.34 13.05 15.95
CA THR A 295 -29.08 14.36 15.34
C THR A 295 -27.65 14.81 15.58
N SER A 296 -27.12 14.55 16.77
CA SER A 296 -25.75 14.95 17.15
C SER A 296 -24.68 14.20 16.34
N LEU A 297 -24.88 12.91 16.09
CA LEU A 297 -24.01 12.13 15.19
C LEU A 297 -24.19 12.54 13.73
N LEU A 298 -25.43 12.79 13.29
CA LEU A 298 -25.73 13.23 11.92
C LEU A 298 -24.97 14.51 11.57
N TYR A 299 -24.82 15.43 12.52
CA TYR A 299 -24.05 16.67 12.35
C TYR A 299 -22.58 16.44 11.95
N ILE A 300 -21.95 15.37 12.46
CA ILE A 300 -20.60 14.95 12.03
C ILE A 300 -20.67 14.15 10.73
N GLU A 301 -21.60 13.20 10.65
CA GLU A 301 -21.75 12.23 9.55
C GLU A 301 -22.09 12.86 8.20
N ASP A 302 -22.82 13.98 8.18
CA ASP A 302 -23.12 14.74 6.95
C ASP A 302 -22.08 15.85 6.68
N GLY A 303 -21.08 16.00 7.55
CA GLY A 303 -19.96 16.95 7.39
C GLY A 303 -20.25 18.39 7.85
N HIS A 304 -21.46 18.67 8.35
CA HIS A 304 -21.84 20.00 8.85
C HIS A 304 -20.92 20.51 9.95
N PHE A 305 -20.50 19.63 10.87
CA PHE A 305 -19.51 19.96 11.89
C PHE A 305 -18.24 20.57 11.27
N PHE A 306 -17.64 19.94 10.26
CA PHE A 306 -16.39 20.45 9.70
C PHE A 306 -16.57 21.78 8.95
N ARG A 307 -17.73 21.96 8.31
CA ARG A 307 -18.09 23.18 7.60
C ARG A 307 -18.29 24.35 8.57
N ASP A 308 -19.12 24.16 9.59
CA ASP A 308 -19.52 25.24 10.50
C ASP A 308 -18.42 25.59 11.51
N ILE A 309 -17.60 24.60 11.89
CA ILE A 309 -16.60 24.73 12.95
C ILE A 309 -15.23 25.06 12.36
N SER A 310 -14.80 24.35 11.32
CA SER A 310 -13.43 24.45 10.76
C SER A 310 -13.36 25.12 9.38
N ASN A 311 -14.49 25.59 8.84
CA ASN A 311 -14.61 26.13 7.49
C ASN A 311 -14.16 25.14 6.39
N ILE A 312 -14.27 23.83 6.63
CA ILE A 312 -13.92 22.81 5.64
C ILE A 312 -15.19 22.28 4.98
N ASP A 313 -15.37 22.57 3.70
CA ASP A 313 -16.63 22.31 2.99
C ASP A 313 -16.80 20.86 2.51
N ASN A 314 -15.69 20.16 2.25
CA ASN A 314 -15.65 18.86 1.58
C ASN A 314 -14.99 17.74 2.40
N TYR A 315 -14.88 17.88 3.72
CA TYR A 315 -14.26 16.83 4.55
C TYR A 315 -14.99 15.48 4.39
N ILE A 316 -16.32 15.49 4.54
CA ILE A 316 -17.19 14.32 4.29
C ILE A 316 -17.83 14.40 2.91
N GLU A 317 -17.63 13.35 2.11
CA GLU A 317 -18.31 13.17 0.83
C GLU A 317 -18.85 11.76 0.70
N GLY A 318 -20.12 11.65 0.29
CA GLY A 318 -20.80 10.36 0.18
C GLY A 318 -21.02 9.72 1.56
N GLY A 319 -22.19 9.93 2.15
CA GLY A 319 -22.62 9.33 3.42
C GLY A 319 -22.89 7.82 3.34
N PHE A 320 -22.06 7.04 2.62
CA PHE A 320 -22.18 5.59 2.54
C PHE A 320 -22.17 4.98 3.95
N PHE A 321 -21.27 5.47 4.80
CA PHE A 321 -20.95 4.92 6.11
C PHE A 321 -21.74 5.56 7.26
N SER A 322 -22.82 6.29 6.98
CA SER A 322 -23.73 6.83 7.99
C SER A 322 -25.00 5.98 8.19
N TRP A 323 -25.10 4.85 7.47
CA TRP A 323 -26.30 3.99 7.44
C TRP A 323 -26.72 3.45 8.81
N TYR A 324 -25.78 3.32 9.76
CA TYR A 324 -26.07 2.83 11.10
C TYR A 324 -27.05 3.74 11.87
N LEU A 325 -27.16 5.02 11.49
CA LEU A 325 -28.13 5.98 12.05
C LEU A 325 -29.59 5.63 11.72
N GLU A 326 -29.82 4.79 10.71
CA GLU A 326 -31.14 4.32 10.28
C GLU A 326 -31.61 3.06 11.02
N CYS A 327 -30.75 2.48 11.85
CA CYS A 327 -31.03 1.30 12.67
C CYS A 327 -30.56 1.47 14.12
N LEU A 328 -30.71 2.67 14.68
CA LEU A 328 -30.45 2.92 16.09
C LEU A 328 -31.54 2.26 16.94
N ASN A 329 -31.14 1.26 17.71
CA ASN A 329 -31.89 0.66 18.81
C ASN A 329 -31.09 0.84 20.12
N ASP A 330 -31.67 0.51 21.26
CA ASP A 330 -31.00 0.69 22.56
C ASP A 330 -29.64 -0.01 22.63
N GLU A 331 -29.54 -1.23 22.07
CA GLU A 331 -28.29 -1.99 21.99
C GLU A 331 -27.20 -1.24 21.19
N MET A 332 -27.57 -0.69 20.02
CA MET A 332 -26.66 0.11 19.18
C MET A 332 -26.26 1.42 19.86
N ILE A 333 -27.20 2.08 20.54
CA ILE A 333 -26.95 3.34 21.26
C ILE A 333 -25.91 3.12 22.37
N GLU A 334 -26.07 2.07 23.17
CA GLU A 334 -25.13 1.73 24.24
C GLU A 334 -23.76 1.32 23.69
N SER A 335 -23.73 0.59 22.58
CA SER A 335 -22.49 0.25 21.89
C SER A 335 -21.76 1.50 21.35
N ILE A 336 -22.49 2.45 20.77
CA ILE A 336 -21.95 3.74 20.33
C ILE A 336 -21.38 4.53 21.51
N LYS A 337 -22.13 4.66 22.63
CA LYS A 337 -21.66 5.36 23.84
C LYS A 337 -20.39 4.73 24.41
N SER A 338 -20.23 3.42 24.29
CA SER A 338 -19.01 2.69 24.70
C SER A 338 -17.81 3.09 23.83
N ILE A 339 -17.97 3.16 22.51
CA ILE A 339 -16.91 3.65 21.60
C ILE A 339 -16.60 5.13 21.84
N LEU A 340 -17.63 5.99 22.04
CA LEU A 340 -17.43 7.40 22.37
C LEU A 340 -16.66 7.57 23.68
N SER A 341 -16.91 6.70 24.66
CA SER A 341 -16.16 6.70 25.93
C SER A 341 -14.70 6.35 25.71
N LEU A 342 -14.39 5.32 24.90
CA LEU A 342 -13.02 4.98 24.53
C LEU A 342 -12.31 6.15 23.84
N ILE A 343 -12.97 6.82 22.88
CA ILE A 343 -12.36 7.97 22.17
C ILE A 343 -12.13 9.14 23.13
N ASN A 344 -13.06 9.43 24.05
CA ASN A 344 -12.91 10.52 25.03
C ASN A 344 -11.76 10.29 26.03
N GLU A 345 -11.26 9.05 26.18
CA GLU A 345 -10.05 8.76 26.95
C GLU A 345 -8.77 9.24 26.26
N TYR A 346 -8.80 9.58 24.97
CA TYR A 346 -7.62 10.00 24.21
C TYR A 346 -7.41 11.51 24.19
N GLU A 347 -6.14 11.92 24.24
CA GLU A 347 -5.73 13.31 24.11
C GLU A 347 -5.55 13.70 22.62
N PRO A 348 -6.47 14.51 22.03
CA PRO A 348 -6.40 14.85 20.62
C PRO A 348 -5.17 15.67 20.25
N MET A 349 -4.56 16.42 21.17
CA MET A 349 -3.32 17.14 20.87
C MET A 349 -2.14 16.21 20.56
N SER A 350 -2.24 14.93 20.94
CA SER A 350 -1.24 13.91 20.59
C SER A 350 -1.08 13.71 19.07
N PHE A 351 -2.06 14.13 18.26
CA PHE A 351 -1.92 14.11 16.80
C PHE A 351 -1.01 15.24 16.27
N PHE A 352 -0.76 16.30 17.05
CA PHE A 352 0.06 17.44 16.64
C PHE A 352 1.48 17.42 17.21
N THR A 353 1.78 16.55 18.19
CA THR A 353 3.08 16.53 18.88
C THR A 353 4.24 16.15 17.95
N GLU A 354 3.99 15.40 16.86
CA GLU A 354 4.91 15.24 15.73
C GLU A 354 4.14 15.05 14.40
N GLU A 355 4.38 15.93 13.41
CA GLU A 355 3.77 15.84 12.07
C GLU A 355 4.04 14.52 11.31
N LYS A 356 5.07 13.78 11.74
CA LYS A 356 5.42 12.47 11.19
C LYS A 356 4.71 11.31 11.89
N GLN A 357 4.35 11.43 13.17
CA GLN A 357 3.68 10.35 13.90
C GLN A 357 2.21 10.22 13.50
N SER A 358 1.52 11.33 13.24
CA SER A 358 0.09 11.33 12.89
C SER A 358 -0.25 10.52 11.64
N ARG A 359 0.65 10.50 10.66
CA ARG A 359 0.53 9.72 9.41
C ARG A 359 0.39 8.22 9.66
N ASP A 360 1.13 7.70 10.64
CA ASP A 360 1.16 6.28 10.96
C ASP A 360 -0.07 5.82 11.75
N LEU A 361 -0.64 6.71 12.57
CA LEU A 361 -1.73 6.36 13.49
C LEU A 361 -2.97 5.84 12.73
N LEU A 362 -3.44 6.57 11.72
CA LEU A 362 -4.66 6.21 10.98
C LEU A 362 -4.44 5.04 10.02
N LYS A 363 -3.23 4.93 9.47
CA LYS A 363 -2.81 3.81 8.63
C LYS A 363 -2.71 2.52 9.45
N GLY A 364 -2.01 2.55 10.57
CA GLY A 364 -1.90 1.44 11.51
C GLY A 364 -3.26 0.98 12.01
N LEU A 365 -4.14 1.93 12.37
CA LEU A 365 -5.52 1.63 12.75
C LEU A 365 -6.29 0.88 11.66
N TYR A 366 -6.16 1.28 10.39
CA TYR A 366 -6.78 0.54 9.28
C TYR A 366 -6.19 -0.86 9.14
N GLU A 367 -4.86 -1.00 9.23
CA GLU A 367 -4.18 -2.29 9.08
C GLU A 367 -4.51 -3.28 10.20
N ASP A 368 -4.82 -2.77 11.40
CA ASP A 368 -5.25 -3.55 12.57
C ASP A 368 -6.73 -3.93 12.50
N ILE A 369 -7.59 -3.07 11.93
CA ILE A 369 -9.02 -3.35 11.74
C ILE A 369 -9.26 -4.28 10.53
N VAL A 370 -8.54 -4.09 9.43
CA VAL A 370 -8.74 -4.82 8.16
C VAL A 370 -7.69 -5.93 7.99
N PRO A 371 -8.09 -7.22 7.97
CA PRO A 371 -7.16 -8.34 7.86
C PRO A 371 -6.21 -8.27 6.66
N GLN A 372 -4.94 -8.68 6.86
CA GLN A 372 -3.88 -8.62 5.85
C GLN A 372 -4.24 -9.33 4.53
N LYS A 373 -4.94 -10.47 4.58
CA LYS A 373 -5.33 -11.21 3.37
C LYS A 373 -6.32 -10.39 2.51
N ILE A 374 -7.27 -9.69 3.15
CA ILE A 374 -8.21 -8.80 2.46
C ILE A 374 -7.43 -7.69 1.74
N ARG A 375 -6.52 -7.01 2.46
CA ARG A 375 -5.68 -5.95 1.89
C ARG A 375 -4.80 -6.45 0.74
N HIS A 376 -4.16 -7.63 0.89
CA HIS A 376 -3.36 -8.27 -0.15
C HIS A 376 -4.17 -8.52 -1.42
N ASP A 377 -5.37 -9.08 -1.27
CA ASP A 377 -6.21 -9.49 -2.39
C ASP A 377 -6.85 -8.27 -3.09
N LEU A 378 -7.12 -7.19 -2.35
CA LEU A 378 -7.52 -5.88 -2.90
C LEU A 378 -6.34 -5.12 -3.55
N GLY A 379 -5.11 -5.58 -3.36
CA GLY A 379 -3.91 -4.87 -3.83
C GLY A 379 -3.62 -3.57 -3.07
N GLU A 380 -4.20 -3.42 -1.87
CA GLU A 380 -4.07 -2.24 -1.01
C GLU A 380 -2.81 -2.37 -0.13
N TYR A 381 -1.69 -1.91 -0.68
CA TYR A 381 -0.44 -1.79 0.07
C TYR A 381 -0.16 -0.34 0.42
N TYR A 382 -0.29 -0.01 1.70
CA TYR A 382 0.12 1.31 2.15
C TYR A 382 1.63 1.48 2.05
N THR A 383 2.03 2.54 1.35
CA THR A 383 3.42 2.95 1.19
C THR A 383 4.05 3.30 2.53
N PRO A 384 5.21 2.71 2.91
CA PRO A 384 5.99 3.16 4.06
C PRO A 384 6.44 4.62 3.94
N ASP A 385 6.50 5.33 5.06
CA ASP A 385 6.79 6.77 5.07
C ASP A 385 8.20 7.07 4.54
N TRP A 386 9.20 6.27 4.94
CA TRP A 386 10.55 6.37 4.38
C TRP A 386 10.59 6.16 2.87
N LEU A 387 9.71 5.30 2.32
CA LEU A 387 9.68 5.01 0.89
C LEU A 387 9.02 6.15 0.12
N ALA A 388 7.96 6.76 0.68
CA ALA A 388 7.36 7.97 0.14
C ALA A 388 8.37 9.14 0.16
N GLN A 389 9.07 9.34 1.27
CA GLN A 389 10.14 10.35 1.41
C GLN A 389 11.24 10.18 0.37
N ILE A 390 11.80 8.97 0.25
CA ILE A 390 12.82 8.68 -0.77
C ILE A 390 12.28 8.93 -2.18
N SER A 391 11.06 8.49 -2.47
CA SER A 391 10.45 8.66 -3.80
C SER A 391 10.24 10.14 -4.16
N ILE A 392 9.79 10.97 -3.21
CA ILE A 392 9.60 12.40 -3.45
C ILE A 392 10.96 13.12 -3.59
N GLN A 393 11.96 12.76 -2.78
CA GLN A 393 13.31 13.30 -2.94
C GLN A 393 13.90 12.98 -4.33
N GLU A 394 13.72 11.76 -4.82
CA GLU A 394 14.17 11.36 -6.17
C GLU A 394 13.35 12.02 -7.29
N SER A 395 12.13 12.47 -7.00
CA SER A 395 11.32 13.25 -7.94
C SER A 395 11.85 14.67 -8.17
N GLU A 396 12.70 15.19 -7.26
CA GLU A 396 13.18 16.59 -7.20
C GLU A 396 12.10 17.64 -6.89
N PHE A 397 10.97 17.22 -6.31
CA PHE A 397 9.99 18.16 -5.78
C PHE A 397 10.57 18.92 -4.58
N ASN A 398 10.58 20.25 -4.66
CA ASN A 398 11.18 21.14 -3.65
C ASN A 398 10.16 22.10 -2.98
N GLY A 399 8.88 22.05 -3.38
CA GLY A 399 7.81 22.90 -2.83
C GLY A 399 7.77 24.34 -3.37
N ASP A 400 8.63 24.70 -4.33
CA ASP A 400 8.69 26.05 -4.87
C ASP A 400 7.47 26.45 -5.72
N PHE A 401 7.48 27.68 -6.24
CA PHE A 401 6.34 28.22 -6.99
C PHE A 401 6.05 27.47 -8.29
N GLN A 402 7.07 26.82 -8.88
CA GLN A 402 6.96 26.04 -10.11
C GLN A 402 6.51 24.61 -9.83
N SER A 403 6.72 24.13 -8.60
CA SER A 403 6.42 22.76 -8.20
C SER A 403 4.94 22.56 -7.89
N LYS A 404 4.29 21.78 -8.75
CA LYS A 404 2.93 21.26 -8.59
C LYS A 404 2.95 19.73 -8.64
N ALA A 405 2.37 19.09 -7.62
CA ALA A 405 2.40 17.65 -7.40
C ALA A 405 1.02 17.00 -7.43
N LEU A 406 0.95 15.81 -8.02
CA LEU A 406 -0.22 14.92 -8.02
C LEU A 406 0.17 13.54 -7.52
N ASP A 407 -0.62 12.99 -6.60
CA ASP A 407 -0.71 11.54 -6.38
C ASP A 407 -2.04 11.00 -6.95
N PRO A 408 -2.01 10.31 -8.11
CA PRO A 408 -3.22 9.87 -8.82
C PRO A 408 -3.86 8.59 -8.23
N ALA A 409 -3.26 7.98 -7.20
CA ALA A 409 -3.79 6.85 -6.43
C ALA A 409 -3.36 7.01 -4.97
N CYS A 410 -3.84 8.08 -4.33
CA CYS A 410 -3.21 8.62 -3.13
C CYS A 410 -3.39 7.76 -1.88
N GLY A 411 -4.29 6.78 -1.88
CA GLY A 411 -4.56 5.93 -0.73
C GLY A 411 -4.88 6.77 0.51
N SER A 412 -4.23 6.46 1.63
CA SER A 412 -4.33 7.24 2.88
C SER A 412 -3.56 8.57 2.87
N GLY A 413 -2.93 8.97 1.76
CA GLY A 413 -2.26 10.26 1.62
C GLY A 413 -0.80 10.31 2.10
N ALA A 414 -0.06 9.21 2.11
CA ALA A 414 1.34 9.20 2.57
C ALA A 414 2.23 10.18 1.78
N PHE A 415 2.10 10.20 0.44
CA PHE A 415 2.79 11.17 -0.41
C PHE A 415 2.26 12.59 -0.23
N ILE A 416 0.94 12.73 -0.06
CA ILE A 416 0.25 14.02 0.14
C ILE A 416 0.84 14.75 1.33
N VAL A 417 0.92 14.11 2.50
CA VAL A 417 1.46 14.77 3.70
C VAL A 417 2.95 15.11 3.52
N GLU A 418 3.71 14.27 2.82
CA GLU A 418 5.12 14.56 2.57
C GLU A 418 5.32 15.77 1.64
N PHE A 419 4.49 15.93 0.60
CA PHE A 419 4.48 17.15 -0.20
C PHE A 419 4.16 18.39 0.63
N ILE A 420 3.16 18.31 1.52
CA ILE A 420 2.79 19.40 2.42
C ILE A 420 3.97 19.79 3.31
N ASN A 421 4.67 18.80 3.89
CA ASN A 421 5.80 19.08 4.78
C ASN A 421 6.98 19.72 4.05
N ILE A 422 7.28 19.30 2.82
CA ILE A 422 8.32 19.95 1.99
C ILE A 422 7.92 21.40 1.67
N ILE A 423 6.66 21.66 1.35
CA ILE A 423 6.15 23.02 1.14
C ILE A 423 6.29 23.85 2.42
N LYS A 424 5.88 23.33 3.58
CA LYS A 424 6.01 24.04 4.87
C LYS A 424 7.45 24.39 5.18
N TYR A 425 8.38 23.49 4.89
CA TYR A 425 9.81 23.77 5.02
C TYR A 425 10.27 24.90 4.07
N TYR A 426 9.84 24.88 2.81
CA TYR A 426 10.14 25.95 1.84
C TYR A 426 9.51 27.32 2.22
N LEU A 427 8.36 27.31 2.90
CA LEU A 427 7.65 28.52 3.30
C LEU A 427 8.08 29.07 4.67
N ALA A 428 8.86 28.34 5.46
CA ALA A 428 9.19 28.71 6.84
C ALA A 428 9.78 30.13 6.99
N ASP A 429 10.57 30.58 6.01
CA ASP A 429 11.21 31.92 6.00
C ASP A 429 10.45 32.93 5.12
N LYS A 430 9.29 32.55 4.57
CA LYS A 430 8.45 33.43 3.74
C LYS A 430 7.32 33.92 4.64
N ASN A 431 7.33 35.22 4.95
CA ASN A 431 6.33 35.90 5.79
C ASN A 431 4.92 35.86 5.15
N LEU A 432 4.32 34.67 5.06
CA LEU A 432 2.97 34.43 4.59
C LEU A 432 2.04 34.32 5.78
N THR A 433 0.81 34.78 5.59
CA THR A 433 -0.27 34.49 6.51
C THR A 433 -0.64 33.00 6.47
N ASP A 434 -1.33 32.53 7.50
CA ASP A 434 -1.81 31.15 7.55
C ASP A 434 -2.77 30.84 6.39
N GLU A 435 -3.60 31.80 5.99
CA GLU A 435 -4.51 31.69 4.84
C GLU A 435 -3.76 31.55 3.52
N GLU A 436 -2.73 32.37 3.30
CA GLU A 436 -1.86 32.28 2.13
C GLU A 436 -1.12 30.95 2.09
N THR A 437 -0.70 30.44 3.25
CA THR A 437 -0.03 29.14 3.38
C THR A 437 -0.98 28.00 2.99
N ILE A 438 -2.21 27.97 3.53
CA ILE A 438 -3.22 26.96 3.16
C ILE A 438 -3.53 27.00 1.67
N LYS A 439 -3.74 28.21 1.12
CA LYS A 439 -4.00 28.41 -0.32
C LYS A 439 -2.82 27.95 -1.18
N TYR A 440 -1.59 28.22 -0.74
CA TYR A 440 -0.39 27.80 -1.45
C TYR A 440 -0.30 26.27 -1.53
N ILE A 441 -0.57 25.59 -0.42
CA ILE A 441 -0.56 24.13 -0.32
C ILE A 441 -1.69 23.53 -1.19
N SER A 442 -2.93 24.01 -1.04
CA SER A 442 -4.11 23.41 -1.69
C SER A 442 -4.09 23.53 -3.22
N GLN A 443 -3.43 24.54 -3.76
CA GLN A 443 -3.26 24.71 -5.20
C GLN A 443 -2.16 23.82 -5.80
N ARG A 444 -1.29 23.23 -4.96
CA ARG A 444 -0.09 22.52 -5.40
C ARG A 444 -0.06 21.04 -5.10
N VAL A 445 -0.79 20.59 -4.09
CA VAL A 445 -0.80 19.18 -3.67
C VAL A 445 -2.20 18.62 -3.92
N ILE A 446 -2.34 17.76 -4.92
CA ILE A 446 -3.63 17.18 -5.31
C ILE A 446 -3.54 15.65 -5.24
N GLY A 447 -4.66 15.00 -4.87
CA GLY A 447 -4.76 13.55 -4.77
C GLY A 447 -6.07 12.99 -5.33
N PHE A 448 -6.00 11.83 -5.96
CA PHE A 448 -7.17 11.06 -6.40
C PHE A 448 -7.12 9.64 -5.85
N ASP A 449 -8.28 9.11 -5.47
CA ASP A 449 -8.44 7.69 -5.16
C ASP A 449 -9.88 7.25 -5.45
N VAL A 450 -10.07 5.95 -5.70
CA VAL A 450 -11.38 5.34 -5.96
C VAL A 450 -12.04 4.78 -4.70
N ASN A 451 -11.28 4.59 -3.61
CA ASN A 451 -11.77 4.06 -2.35
C ASN A 451 -12.22 5.21 -1.41
N PRO A 452 -13.52 5.29 -1.04
CA PRO A 452 -14.02 6.36 -0.17
C PRO A 452 -13.40 6.37 1.23
N VAL A 453 -12.99 5.22 1.76
CA VAL A 453 -12.31 5.15 3.06
C VAL A 453 -10.90 5.72 2.96
N ALA A 454 -10.19 5.42 1.88
CA ALA A 454 -8.85 5.97 1.64
C ALA A 454 -8.89 7.50 1.52
N ILE A 455 -9.87 8.04 0.78
CA ILE A 455 -10.11 9.49 0.67
C ILE A 455 -10.38 10.13 2.03
N LEU A 456 -11.25 9.52 2.86
CA LEU A 456 -11.52 10.02 4.20
C LEU A 456 -10.22 10.09 5.02
N THR A 457 -9.42 9.02 5.03
CA THR A 457 -8.13 8.99 5.74
C THR A 457 -7.14 10.02 5.19
N ALA A 458 -7.03 10.16 3.87
CA ALA A 458 -6.16 11.14 3.24
C ALA A 458 -6.57 12.57 3.60
N ARG A 459 -7.87 12.86 3.69
CA ARG A 459 -8.38 14.16 4.15
C ARG A 459 -8.12 14.40 5.63
N THR A 460 -8.24 13.39 6.48
CA THR A 460 -7.86 13.51 7.90
C THR A 460 -6.37 13.81 8.03
N ASN A 461 -5.52 13.09 7.29
CA ASN A 461 -4.09 13.31 7.27
C ASN A 461 -3.72 14.70 6.73
N TYR A 462 -4.43 15.17 5.69
CA TYR A 462 -4.29 16.53 5.17
C TYR A 462 -4.70 17.56 6.23
N LEU A 463 -5.86 17.38 6.87
CA LEU A 463 -6.37 18.23 7.96
C LEU A 463 -5.33 18.36 9.08
N ILE A 464 -4.76 17.24 9.54
CA ILE A 464 -3.72 17.25 10.57
C ILE A 464 -2.50 18.05 10.09
N ALA A 465 -2.06 17.86 8.84
CA ALA A 465 -0.88 18.52 8.29
C ALA A 465 -1.01 20.05 8.19
N ILE A 466 -2.23 20.54 7.88
CA ILE A 466 -2.53 21.98 7.76
C ILE A 466 -3.12 22.60 9.04
N SER A 467 -3.47 21.79 10.03
CA SER A 467 -4.15 22.24 11.26
C SER A 467 -3.51 23.46 11.92
N PRO A 468 -2.17 23.61 12.05
CA PRO A 468 -1.59 24.79 12.71
C PRO A 468 -1.95 26.12 12.04
N TYR A 469 -2.40 26.08 10.79
CA TYR A 469 -2.78 27.25 9.99
C TYR A 469 -4.30 27.50 9.95
N ILE A 470 -5.13 26.58 10.46
CA ILE A 470 -6.59 26.73 10.40
C ILE A 470 -7.04 27.68 11.51
N LYS A 471 -7.70 28.77 11.11
CA LYS A 471 -8.33 29.75 12.00
C LYS A 471 -9.83 29.80 11.75
N LYS A 472 -10.62 30.12 12.78
CA LYS A 472 -12.09 30.16 12.67
C LYS A 472 -12.59 31.25 11.71
N ASP A 473 -11.91 32.39 11.66
CA ASP A 473 -12.32 33.52 10.81
C ASP A 473 -11.73 33.42 9.38
N ALA A 474 -11.09 32.28 9.05
CA ALA A 474 -10.45 32.06 7.76
C ALA A 474 -11.47 31.74 6.65
N GLN A 475 -11.06 31.91 5.40
CA GLN A 475 -11.83 31.51 4.23
C GLN A 475 -12.17 30.02 4.23
N ILE A 476 -13.21 29.64 3.46
CA ILE A 476 -13.59 28.25 3.23
C ILE A 476 -12.41 27.48 2.62
N ILE A 477 -12.09 26.33 3.22
CA ILE A 477 -11.01 25.43 2.82
C ILE A 477 -11.61 24.20 2.15
N THR A 478 -11.30 24.04 0.87
CA THR A 478 -11.55 22.79 0.14
C THR A 478 -10.28 21.95 0.13
N ILE A 479 -10.33 20.75 0.70
CA ILE A 479 -9.21 19.80 0.70
C ILE A 479 -9.12 19.17 -0.70
N PRO A 480 -8.01 19.33 -1.45
CA PRO A 480 -7.87 18.93 -2.86
C PRO A 480 -7.60 17.42 -3.06
N ILE A 481 -8.36 16.59 -2.35
CA ILE A 481 -8.32 15.13 -2.40
C ILE A 481 -9.68 14.68 -2.86
N TYR A 482 -9.80 13.93 -3.96
CA TYR A 482 -11.09 13.66 -4.61
C TYR A 482 -11.34 12.17 -4.84
N LEU A 483 -12.58 11.76 -4.56
CA LEU A 483 -13.09 10.42 -4.89
C LEU A 483 -13.31 10.30 -6.40
N ALA A 484 -12.32 9.81 -7.14
CA ALA A 484 -12.33 9.75 -8.59
C ALA A 484 -11.41 8.67 -9.16
N ASP A 485 -11.76 8.13 -10.33
CA ASP A 485 -10.89 7.25 -11.11
C ASP A 485 -9.95 8.11 -11.98
N SER A 486 -8.65 8.01 -11.74
CA SER A 486 -7.61 8.73 -12.49
C SER A 486 -7.29 8.12 -13.86
N ILE A 487 -7.71 6.88 -14.11
CA ILE A 487 -7.61 6.22 -15.42
C ILE A 487 -8.88 6.46 -16.25
N ILE A 488 -10.03 6.02 -15.76
CA ILE A 488 -11.31 6.11 -16.46
C ILE A 488 -11.97 7.45 -16.14
N THR A 489 -11.34 8.51 -16.62
CA THR A 489 -11.88 9.87 -16.54
C THR A 489 -13.00 10.05 -17.56
N PRO A 490 -13.87 11.07 -17.40
CA PRO A 490 -14.88 11.38 -18.41
C PRO A 490 -14.19 11.68 -19.74
N THR A 491 -14.73 11.13 -20.85
CA THR A 491 -14.12 11.27 -22.18
C THR A 491 -15.08 11.90 -23.17
N THR A 492 -14.55 12.47 -24.25
CA THR A 492 -15.31 12.99 -25.39
C THR A 492 -15.62 11.91 -26.44
N GLU A 493 -15.09 10.69 -26.28
CA GLU A 493 -15.20 9.61 -27.27
C GLU A 493 -16.22 8.55 -26.84
N GLY A 494 -17.46 8.69 -27.28
CA GLY A 494 -18.47 7.64 -27.24
C GLY A 494 -18.40 6.74 -28.49
N SER A 495 -18.85 5.50 -28.40
CA SER A 495 -18.90 4.54 -29.53
C SER A 495 -19.96 4.85 -30.60
N GLY A 496 -20.34 6.11 -30.78
CA GLY A 496 -21.28 6.58 -31.80
C GLY A 496 -20.58 7.45 -32.83
N LYS A 497 -20.95 7.33 -34.11
CA LYS A 497 -20.38 8.05 -35.27
C LYS A 497 -20.63 9.58 -35.29
N ILE A 498 -20.84 10.23 -34.14
CA ILE A 498 -21.03 11.67 -34.06
C ILE A 498 -20.05 12.22 -33.02
N GLN A 499 -19.13 13.08 -33.48
CA GLN A 499 -18.28 13.93 -32.64
C GLN A 499 -19.16 14.91 -31.82
N ASN A 500 -19.79 14.44 -30.75
CA ASN A 500 -20.43 15.35 -29.80
C ASN A 500 -19.38 15.87 -28.81
N SER A 501 -19.15 17.18 -28.82
CA SER A 501 -18.16 17.93 -28.03
C SER A 501 -18.49 18.03 -26.53
N SER A 502 -18.89 16.93 -25.89
CA SER A 502 -19.22 16.88 -24.47
C SER A 502 -18.43 15.77 -23.78
N TYR A 503 -17.92 16.04 -22.57
CA TYR A 503 -17.42 15.02 -21.67
C TYR A 503 -18.58 14.19 -21.16
N LYS A 504 -18.42 12.87 -21.19
CA LYS A 504 -19.44 11.93 -20.77
C LYS A 504 -18.99 11.04 -19.63
N ILE A 505 -19.90 10.81 -18.70
CA ILE A 505 -19.76 9.86 -17.59
C ILE A 505 -20.92 8.89 -17.63
N SER A 506 -20.61 7.61 -17.73
CA SER A 506 -21.59 6.55 -17.55
C SER A 506 -21.54 6.06 -16.11
N THR A 507 -22.58 6.39 -15.35
CA THR A 507 -22.83 5.84 -14.02
C THR A 507 -23.93 4.78 -14.09
N VAL A 508 -24.19 4.09 -12.98
CA VAL A 508 -25.35 3.17 -12.86
C VAL A 508 -26.69 3.91 -12.98
N GLU A 509 -26.74 5.21 -12.64
CA GLU A 509 -27.90 6.09 -12.80
C GLU A 509 -28.00 6.70 -14.23
N GLY A 510 -27.23 6.13 -15.16
CA GLY A 510 -27.19 6.51 -16.57
C GLY A 510 -26.09 7.51 -16.91
N GLU A 511 -26.21 8.08 -18.11
CA GLU A 511 -25.18 8.93 -18.74
C GLU A 511 -25.35 10.40 -18.31
N PHE A 512 -24.25 11.03 -17.92
CA PHE A 512 -24.14 12.45 -17.61
C PHE A 512 -23.19 13.08 -18.62
N SER A 513 -23.57 14.22 -19.18
CA SER A 513 -22.75 14.95 -20.14
C SER A 513 -22.61 16.40 -19.76
N ILE A 514 -21.40 16.93 -19.92
CA ILE A 514 -21.11 18.35 -19.79
C ILE A 514 -20.32 18.79 -21.03
N PRO A 515 -20.67 19.93 -21.67
CA PRO A 515 -19.94 20.42 -22.82
C PRO A 515 -18.45 20.61 -22.53
N LYS A 516 -17.59 20.18 -23.47
CA LYS A 516 -16.13 20.33 -23.37
C LYS A 516 -15.73 21.81 -23.31
N SER A 517 -16.43 22.66 -24.04
CA SER A 517 -16.22 24.10 -24.09
C SER A 517 -16.23 24.78 -22.72
N LEU A 518 -16.94 24.21 -21.74
CA LEU A 518 -16.98 24.76 -20.37
C LEU A 518 -15.67 24.56 -19.61
N LEU A 519 -14.93 23.48 -19.91
CA LEU A 519 -13.58 23.32 -19.41
C LEU A 519 -12.64 24.32 -20.08
N ASP A 520 -12.73 24.44 -21.41
CA ASP A 520 -11.89 25.34 -22.21
C ASP A 520 -12.07 26.83 -21.80
N LYS A 521 -13.30 27.22 -21.42
CA LYS A 521 -13.66 28.55 -20.89
C LYS A 521 -13.33 28.74 -19.40
N ASN A 522 -12.77 27.75 -18.70
CA ASN A 522 -12.58 27.73 -17.24
C ASN A 522 -13.87 27.91 -16.41
N TYR A 523 -15.03 27.60 -16.98
CA TYR A 523 -16.32 27.70 -16.30
C TYR A 523 -16.67 26.44 -15.51
N LEU A 524 -16.14 25.27 -15.91
CA LEU A 524 -16.54 23.98 -15.35
C LEU A 524 -16.44 23.92 -13.82
N ASN A 525 -15.32 24.35 -13.23
CA ASN A 525 -15.14 24.30 -11.77
C ASN A 525 -16.20 25.15 -11.04
N LYS A 526 -16.43 26.38 -11.51
CA LYS A 526 -17.43 27.29 -10.93
C LYS A 526 -18.85 26.74 -11.08
N ILE A 527 -19.16 26.16 -12.24
CA ILE A 527 -20.46 25.52 -12.50
C ILE A 527 -20.67 24.35 -11.55
N LEU A 528 -19.71 23.43 -11.43
CA LEU A 528 -19.84 22.27 -10.54
C LEU A 528 -20.01 22.66 -9.07
N ARG A 529 -19.26 23.69 -8.62
CA ARG A 529 -19.44 24.28 -7.28
C ARG A 529 -20.85 24.84 -7.08
N LEU A 530 -21.33 25.66 -8.01
CA LEU A 530 -22.68 26.21 -7.95
C LEU A 530 -23.75 25.11 -8.00
N VAL A 531 -23.56 24.08 -8.83
CA VAL A 531 -24.46 22.92 -8.88
C VAL A 531 -24.54 22.26 -7.50
N GLU A 532 -23.41 22.06 -6.83
CA GLU A 532 -23.39 21.50 -5.48
C GLU A 532 -24.14 22.39 -4.48
N GLU A 533 -23.83 23.68 -4.45
CA GLU A 533 -24.43 24.66 -3.54
C GLU A 533 -25.95 24.78 -3.75
N THR A 534 -26.42 24.89 -4.99
CA THR A 534 -27.84 25.14 -5.27
C THR A 534 -28.69 23.89 -5.17
N ILE A 535 -28.17 22.73 -5.57
CA ILE A 535 -28.89 21.46 -5.43
C ILE A 535 -29.07 21.12 -3.96
N PHE A 536 -28.09 21.41 -3.11
CA PHE A 536 -28.18 21.21 -1.65
C PHE A 536 -29.39 21.94 -1.04
N HIS A 537 -29.71 23.13 -1.55
CA HIS A 537 -30.85 23.94 -1.08
C HIS A 537 -32.12 23.79 -1.93
N PHE A 538 -32.18 22.79 -2.80
CA PHE A 538 -33.31 22.50 -3.69
C PHE A 538 -33.70 23.66 -4.63
N TYR A 539 -32.74 24.47 -5.07
CA TYR A 539 -33.04 25.61 -5.97
C TYR A 539 -33.47 25.11 -7.36
N PRO A 540 -34.52 25.70 -7.96
CA PRO A 540 -34.88 25.42 -9.34
C PRO A 540 -33.80 25.88 -10.32
N PHE A 541 -33.82 25.33 -11.54
CA PHE A 541 -32.81 25.65 -12.55
C PHE A 541 -32.79 27.15 -12.91
N GLU A 542 -33.94 27.81 -12.90
CA GLU A 542 -34.08 29.23 -13.20
C GLU A 542 -33.24 30.09 -12.25
N ASP A 543 -33.24 29.76 -10.95
CA ASP A 543 -32.45 30.46 -9.93
C ASP A 543 -30.95 30.16 -10.09
N PHE A 544 -30.61 28.89 -10.34
CA PHE A 544 -29.23 28.49 -10.67
C PHE A 544 -28.70 29.26 -11.89
N ASN A 545 -29.51 29.46 -12.93
CA ASN A 545 -29.13 30.22 -14.13
C ASN A 545 -28.90 31.70 -13.82
N ILE A 546 -29.65 32.29 -12.88
CA ILE A 546 -29.38 33.64 -12.39
C ILE A 546 -28.03 33.71 -11.66
N LEU A 547 -27.69 32.71 -10.85
CA LEU A 547 -26.40 32.65 -10.15
C LEU A 547 -25.23 32.48 -11.12
N LEU A 548 -25.38 31.68 -12.19
CA LEU A 548 -24.38 31.60 -13.26
C LEU A 548 -24.06 32.98 -13.83
N LYS A 549 -25.10 33.79 -14.14
CA LYS A 549 -24.92 35.15 -14.65
C LYS A 549 -24.24 36.08 -13.64
N LYS A 550 -24.56 35.97 -12.34
CA LYS A 550 -23.89 36.72 -11.27
C LYS A 550 -22.40 36.38 -11.15
N GLU A 551 -22.02 35.14 -11.41
CA GLU A 551 -20.63 34.66 -11.45
C GLU A 551 -19.91 34.95 -12.78
N ASN A 552 -20.52 35.76 -13.65
CA ASN A 552 -20.03 36.12 -14.98
C ASN A 552 -19.82 34.91 -15.91
N ILE A 553 -20.69 33.91 -15.79
CA ILE A 553 -20.71 32.71 -16.64
C ILE A 553 -21.81 32.87 -17.69
N PHE A 554 -21.40 33.02 -18.95
CA PHE A 554 -22.32 33.16 -20.08
C PHE A 554 -22.25 31.93 -20.97
N LEU A 555 -23.36 31.20 -21.05
CA LEU A 555 -23.49 29.97 -21.81
C LEU A 555 -24.12 30.26 -23.18
N ASP A 556 -23.64 29.60 -24.23
CA ASP A 556 -24.38 29.56 -25.49
C ASP A 556 -25.62 28.66 -25.42
N LYS A 557 -26.45 28.66 -26.46
CA LYS A 557 -27.72 27.91 -26.47
C LYS A 557 -27.52 26.39 -26.35
N PHE A 558 -26.41 25.85 -26.84
CA PHE A 558 -26.10 24.42 -26.71
C PHE A 558 -25.63 24.10 -25.29
N GLU A 559 -24.73 24.93 -24.75
CA GLU A 559 -24.22 24.82 -23.39
C GLU A 559 -25.34 24.94 -22.34
N GLU A 560 -26.22 25.93 -22.48
CA GLU A 560 -27.36 26.15 -21.58
C GLU A 560 -28.30 24.92 -21.59
N ASN A 561 -28.61 24.36 -22.76
CA ASN A 561 -29.44 23.15 -22.86
C ASN A 561 -28.79 21.93 -22.20
N GLN A 562 -27.48 21.72 -22.41
CA GLN A 562 -26.75 20.61 -21.79
C GLN A 562 -26.63 20.79 -20.27
N ILE A 563 -26.34 22.00 -19.80
CA ILE A 563 -26.27 22.30 -18.36
C ILE A 563 -27.64 22.22 -17.71
N LYS A 564 -28.72 22.65 -18.37
CA LYS A 564 -30.09 22.44 -17.88
C LYS A 564 -30.42 20.97 -17.72
N PHE A 565 -30.09 20.16 -18.72
CA PHE A 565 -30.28 18.71 -18.66
C PHE A 565 -29.46 18.07 -17.53
N PHE A 566 -28.18 18.43 -17.43
CA PHE A 566 -27.28 17.96 -16.38
C PHE A 566 -27.81 18.34 -14.99
N TYR A 567 -28.12 19.62 -14.77
CA TYR A 567 -28.65 20.14 -13.51
C TYR A 567 -29.92 19.41 -13.08
N ASN A 568 -30.92 19.33 -13.98
CA ASN A 568 -32.18 18.68 -13.68
C ASN A 568 -31.98 17.19 -13.37
N LYS A 569 -31.06 16.51 -14.06
CA LYS A 569 -30.79 15.10 -13.78
C LYS A 569 -30.14 14.91 -12.40
N ILE A 570 -29.17 15.74 -12.04
CA ILE A 570 -28.55 15.70 -10.70
C ILE A 570 -29.58 16.10 -9.63
N PHE A 571 -30.42 17.09 -9.91
CA PHE A 571 -31.47 17.57 -9.02
C PHE A 571 -32.54 16.50 -8.74
N GLU A 572 -32.99 15.78 -9.78
CA GLU A 572 -33.92 14.67 -9.62
C GLU A 572 -33.27 13.49 -8.87
N LEU A 573 -31.99 13.19 -9.15
CA LEU A 573 -31.25 12.21 -8.34
C LEU A 573 -31.13 12.64 -6.86
N HIS A 574 -30.94 13.94 -6.61
CA HIS A 574 -30.86 14.49 -5.26
C HIS A 574 -32.21 14.38 -4.52
N LYS A 575 -33.33 14.65 -5.20
CA LYS A 575 -34.68 14.45 -4.64
C LYS A 575 -34.99 12.98 -4.34
N LEU A 576 -34.66 12.09 -5.27
CA LEU A 576 -34.95 10.65 -5.17
C LEU A 576 -34.09 9.98 -4.09
N ASN A 577 -32.85 10.44 -3.90
CA ASN A 577 -31.90 9.89 -2.96
C ASN A 577 -31.63 10.88 -1.82
N LYS A 578 -32.54 10.93 -0.84
CA LYS A 578 -32.60 11.82 0.36
C LYS A 578 -31.31 11.98 1.22
N ASN A 579 -30.09 11.73 0.72
CA ASN A 579 -28.79 12.01 1.35
C ASN A 579 -27.64 12.36 0.37
N GLN A 580 -27.93 12.91 -0.82
CA GLN A 580 -26.97 13.73 -1.59
C GLN A 580 -25.71 13.02 -2.16
N ILE A 581 -25.61 11.69 -2.03
CA ILE A 581 -24.42 10.90 -2.36
C ILE A 581 -24.07 10.96 -3.86
N TRP A 582 -25.07 10.76 -4.72
CA TRP A 582 -24.86 10.70 -6.16
C TRP A 582 -24.37 12.00 -6.77
N ALA A 583 -24.92 13.13 -6.31
CA ALA A 583 -24.47 14.44 -6.75
C ALA A 583 -22.97 14.58 -6.51
N LYS A 584 -22.50 14.31 -5.28
CA LYS A 584 -21.08 14.40 -4.92
C LYS A 584 -20.19 13.43 -5.72
N ILE A 585 -20.58 12.17 -5.85
CA ILE A 585 -19.80 11.18 -6.65
C ILE A 585 -19.68 11.64 -8.10
N ILE A 586 -20.79 12.08 -8.71
CA ILE A 586 -20.80 12.52 -10.10
C ILE A 586 -19.95 13.78 -10.26
N LEU A 587 -20.12 14.78 -9.40
CA LEU A 587 -19.33 16.02 -9.45
C LEU A 587 -17.82 15.72 -9.29
N ASN A 588 -17.44 14.88 -8.32
CA ASN A 588 -16.05 14.50 -8.09
C ASN A 588 -15.43 13.69 -9.23
N SER A 589 -16.22 12.90 -9.95
CA SER A 589 -15.72 12.17 -11.11
C SER A 589 -15.26 13.08 -12.26
N PHE A 590 -15.62 14.37 -12.24
CA PHE A 590 -15.06 15.40 -13.12
C PHE A 590 -13.77 16.05 -12.58
N ALA A 591 -13.42 15.88 -11.30
CA ALA A 591 -12.22 16.49 -10.71
C ALA A 591 -10.92 16.19 -11.47
N PRO A 592 -10.70 14.96 -12.00
CA PRO A 592 -9.53 14.69 -12.85
C PRO A 592 -9.41 15.55 -14.11
N LEU A 593 -10.51 16.14 -14.60
CA LEU A 593 -10.48 17.05 -15.75
C LEU A 593 -10.14 18.49 -15.34
N LEU A 594 -10.47 18.88 -14.12
CA LEU A 594 -10.20 20.22 -13.56
C LEU A 594 -8.73 20.41 -13.19
N HIS A 595 -8.04 19.30 -12.95
CA HIS A 595 -6.67 19.28 -12.44
C HIS A 595 -5.72 18.71 -13.48
N SER A 596 -4.94 19.59 -14.09
CA SER A 596 -3.88 19.24 -15.04
C SER A 596 -2.63 20.07 -14.78
N ASN A 597 -1.63 19.87 -15.64
CA ASN A 597 -0.36 20.62 -15.66
C ASN A 597 0.48 20.44 -14.39
N PHE A 598 0.66 19.20 -13.97
CA PHE A 598 1.54 18.85 -12.87
C PHE A 598 2.99 18.73 -13.32
N THR A 599 3.91 19.34 -12.57
CA THR A 599 5.36 19.17 -12.77
C THR A 599 5.86 17.84 -12.26
N HIS A 600 5.22 17.32 -11.21
CA HIS A 600 5.57 16.10 -10.52
C HIS A 600 4.33 15.22 -10.37
N VAL A 601 4.41 13.98 -10.83
CA VAL A 601 3.40 12.94 -10.57
C VAL A 601 4.10 11.84 -9.77
N VAL A 602 3.78 11.69 -8.49
CA VAL A 602 4.47 10.75 -7.59
C VAL A 602 3.43 9.94 -6.85
N GLY A 603 3.64 8.62 -6.75
CA GLY A 603 2.66 7.75 -6.11
C GLY A 603 3.02 6.27 -6.18
N ASN A 604 2.12 5.46 -5.62
CA ASN A 604 2.16 4.00 -5.68
C ASN A 604 0.93 3.49 -6.46
N PRO A 605 1.02 3.25 -7.78
CA PRO A 605 -0.12 2.76 -8.55
C PRO A 605 -0.57 1.36 -8.08
N PRO A 606 -1.84 0.96 -8.29
CA PRO A 606 -2.36 -0.32 -7.84
C PRO A 606 -1.71 -1.52 -8.56
N TRP A 607 -1.29 -2.54 -7.80
CA TRP A 607 -0.63 -3.76 -8.33
C TRP A 607 -1.63 -4.91 -8.52
N ILE A 608 -2.73 -4.65 -9.21
CA ILE A 608 -3.85 -5.59 -9.38
C ILE A 608 -3.73 -6.33 -10.71
N LYS A 609 -3.89 -7.66 -10.68
CA LYS A 609 -3.85 -8.45 -11.91
C LYS A 609 -5.06 -8.20 -12.80
N TRP A 610 -4.87 -8.27 -14.11
CA TRP A 610 -5.95 -8.05 -15.07
C TRP A 610 -7.19 -8.93 -14.82
N ASP A 611 -6.99 -10.20 -14.48
CA ASP A 611 -8.08 -11.16 -14.26
C ASP A 611 -8.94 -10.86 -13.02
N PHE A 612 -8.40 -10.12 -12.05
CA PHE A 612 -9.08 -9.73 -10.81
C PHE A 612 -10.00 -8.52 -10.97
N LEU A 613 -9.87 -7.78 -12.07
CA LEU A 613 -10.75 -6.64 -12.37
C LEU A 613 -12.13 -7.13 -12.83
N SER A 614 -13.16 -6.34 -12.53
CA SER A 614 -14.53 -6.63 -12.99
C SER A 614 -14.60 -6.71 -14.53
N LYS A 615 -15.56 -7.48 -15.05
CA LYS A 615 -15.76 -7.61 -16.51
C LYS A 615 -16.04 -6.25 -17.16
N ASP A 616 -16.86 -5.41 -16.51
CA ASP A 616 -17.24 -4.10 -17.02
C ASP A 616 -16.08 -3.11 -17.01
N TYR A 617 -15.27 -3.11 -15.94
CA TYR A 617 -14.07 -2.28 -15.86
C TYR A 617 -13.06 -2.67 -16.94
N ARG A 618 -12.80 -3.98 -17.11
CA ARG A 618 -11.94 -4.48 -18.20
C ARG A 618 -12.45 -4.07 -19.58
N LYS A 619 -13.76 -4.03 -19.80
CA LYS A 619 -14.36 -3.58 -21.07
C LYS A 619 -14.14 -2.09 -21.31
N LYS A 620 -14.24 -1.24 -20.27
CA LYS A 620 -13.95 0.20 -20.42
C LYS A 620 -12.46 0.47 -20.59
N LEU A 621 -11.60 -0.19 -19.79
CA LEU A 621 -10.15 -0.15 -20.01
C LEU A 621 -9.77 -0.65 -21.41
N SER A 622 -10.50 -1.63 -21.95
CA SER A 622 -10.26 -2.11 -23.31
C SER A 622 -10.55 -1.13 -24.41
N VAL A 623 -11.46 -0.20 -24.20
CA VAL A 623 -11.61 0.94 -25.10
C VAL A 623 -10.37 1.82 -25.05
N LEU A 624 -9.91 2.21 -23.85
CA LEU A 624 -8.71 3.05 -23.68
C LEU A 624 -7.48 2.40 -24.34
N TYR A 625 -7.21 1.11 -24.09
CA TYR A 625 -6.03 0.46 -24.67
C TYR A 625 -6.21 0.00 -26.13
N LEU A 626 -7.41 -0.32 -26.63
CA LEU A 626 -7.54 -0.73 -28.05
C LEU A 626 -7.65 0.48 -28.98
N LYS A 627 -8.29 1.54 -28.51
CA LYS A 627 -8.71 2.66 -29.36
C LYS A 627 -7.92 3.94 -29.13
N ILE A 628 -7.19 4.07 -28.01
CA ILE A 628 -6.40 5.28 -27.73
C ILE A 628 -4.91 4.93 -27.60
N TYR A 629 -4.54 4.02 -26.70
CA TYR A 629 -3.15 3.71 -26.36
C TYR A 629 -2.69 2.34 -26.87
N LYS A 630 -1.69 2.24 -27.76
CA LYS A 630 -1.19 0.98 -28.37
C LYS A 630 -0.35 0.09 -27.41
N LEU A 631 -0.76 -0.04 -26.16
CA LEU A 631 0.06 -0.59 -25.07
C LEU A 631 0.23 -2.12 -25.07
N PHE A 632 -0.55 -2.89 -25.85
CA PHE A 632 -0.46 -4.37 -25.90
C PHE A 632 -0.46 -4.92 -27.33
N SER A 633 0.59 -5.70 -27.69
CA SER A 633 0.78 -6.23 -29.05
C SER A 633 0.61 -7.75 -29.21
N HIS A 634 0.34 -8.52 -28.14
CA HIS A 634 0.33 -10.00 -28.20
C HIS A 634 -1.08 -10.61 -28.14
N LYS A 635 -1.38 -11.51 -29.10
CA LYS A 635 -2.58 -12.37 -29.13
C LYS A 635 -2.16 -13.86 -29.09
N GLY A 636 -3.06 -14.73 -28.65
CA GLY A 636 -2.91 -16.19 -28.75
C GLY A 636 -1.88 -16.82 -27.80
N MET A 637 -1.18 -17.87 -28.27
CA MET A 637 -0.29 -18.71 -27.45
C MET A 637 0.89 -17.95 -26.81
N LYS A 638 1.34 -16.84 -27.42
CA LYS A 638 2.37 -15.95 -26.86
C LYS A 638 1.92 -15.22 -25.60
N ALA A 639 0.64 -14.87 -25.46
CA ALA A 639 0.10 -14.27 -24.24
C ALA A 639 0.10 -15.29 -23.06
N GLY A 640 -0.15 -16.57 -23.34
CA GLY A 640 -0.13 -17.63 -22.32
C GLY A 640 1.26 -18.10 -21.86
N LEU A 641 2.33 -17.69 -22.55
CA LEU A 641 3.73 -18.04 -22.25
C LEU A 641 4.44 -16.98 -21.38
N GLY A 642 3.71 -16.04 -20.78
CA GLY A 642 4.27 -15.00 -19.89
C GLY A 642 4.62 -13.67 -20.57
N HIS A 643 4.18 -13.45 -21.81
CA HIS A 643 4.23 -12.14 -22.48
C HIS A 643 2.94 -11.31 -22.29
N ALA A 644 1.97 -11.82 -21.52
CA ALA A 644 0.85 -11.04 -21.06
C ALA A 644 1.29 -10.18 -19.87
N HIS A 645 1.07 -8.88 -19.97
CA HIS A 645 1.31 -7.94 -18.89
C HIS A 645 0.29 -8.18 -17.79
N ASP A 646 0.75 -8.71 -16.67
CA ASP A 646 -0.14 -9.32 -15.68
C ASP A 646 -0.87 -8.30 -14.80
N ASP A 647 -0.51 -7.01 -14.77
CA ASP A 647 -1.12 -6.02 -13.84
C ASP A 647 -1.33 -4.60 -14.38
N ILE A 648 -2.28 -3.89 -13.78
CA ILE A 648 -2.78 -2.56 -14.19
C ILE A 648 -1.77 -1.41 -14.01
N SER A 649 -0.71 -1.58 -13.21
CA SER A 649 0.24 -0.49 -12.90
C SER A 649 0.97 0.05 -14.12
N ILE A 650 1.20 -0.78 -15.14
CA ILE A 650 1.81 -0.40 -16.42
C ILE A 650 0.93 0.60 -17.17
N LEU A 651 -0.36 0.25 -17.32
CA LEU A 651 -1.36 1.10 -17.98
C LEU A 651 -1.54 2.41 -17.19
N PHE A 652 -1.65 2.27 -15.87
CA PHE A 652 -1.77 3.40 -14.95
C PHE A 652 -0.61 4.39 -15.14
N THR A 653 0.63 3.90 -15.20
CA THR A 653 1.83 4.74 -15.36
C THR A 653 1.74 5.63 -16.59
N TYR A 654 1.50 5.04 -17.76
CA TYR A 654 1.50 5.81 -19.01
C TYR A 654 0.30 6.74 -19.15
N ILE A 655 -0.88 6.35 -18.65
CA ILE A 655 -2.06 7.22 -18.64
C ILE A 655 -1.85 8.41 -17.70
N ALA A 656 -1.28 8.18 -16.52
CA ALA A 656 -1.00 9.25 -15.58
C ALA A 656 0.02 10.26 -16.15
N MET A 657 1.08 9.77 -16.81
CA MET A 657 2.03 10.63 -17.53
C MET A 657 1.35 11.42 -18.64
N ASP A 658 0.48 10.78 -19.43
CA ASP A 658 -0.16 11.43 -20.57
C ASP A 658 -1.11 12.54 -20.13
N LYS A 659 -2.00 12.25 -19.19
CA LYS A 659 -3.08 13.16 -18.77
C LYS A 659 -2.63 14.30 -17.88
N TYR A 660 -1.77 14.02 -16.91
CA TYR A 660 -1.53 14.94 -15.80
C TYR A 660 -0.19 15.66 -15.89
N LEU A 661 0.82 15.00 -16.42
CA LEU A 661 2.19 15.51 -16.41
C LEU A 661 2.43 16.51 -17.55
N VAL A 662 2.99 17.68 -17.21
CA VAL A 662 3.44 18.67 -18.20
C VAL A 662 4.55 18.10 -19.09
N LYS A 663 4.79 18.76 -20.23
CA LYS A 663 5.98 18.50 -21.04
C LYS A 663 7.25 18.69 -20.19
N ASN A 664 8.16 17.72 -20.25
CA ASN A 664 9.39 17.67 -19.45
C ASN A 664 9.19 17.54 -17.93
N GLY A 665 7.96 17.33 -17.45
CA GLY A 665 7.71 16.99 -16.06
C GLY A 665 8.22 15.59 -15.72
N ARG A 666 8.28 15.30 -14.41
CA ARG A 666 8.77 14.03 -13.86
C ARG A 666 7.66 13.21 -13.23
N LEU A 667 7.65 11.92 -13.57
CA LEU A 667 6.87 10.92 -12.88
C LEU A 667 7.79 10.05 -12.02
N THR A 668 7.47 9.88 -10.74
CA THR A 668 8.23 8.98 -9.85
C THR A 668 7.29 7.98 -9.19
N PHE A 669 7.31 6.73 -9.66
CA PHE A 669 6.40 5.69 -9.19
C PHE A 669 7.13 4.54 -8.51
N ILE A 670 6.43 3.95 -7.54
CA ILE A 670 6.79 2.67 -6.96
C ILE A 670 6.20 1.56 -7.85
N LEU A 671 7.06 0.77 -8.48
CA LEU A 671 6.69 -0.28 -9.42
C LEU A 671 7.41 -1.60 -9.14
N LYS A 672 6.95 -2.67 -9.77
CA LYS A 672 7.63 -3.96 -9.72
C LYS A 672 8.96 -3.93 -10.47
N GLN A 673 10.02 -4.37 -9.80
CA GLN A 673 11.38 -4.48 -10.34
C GLN A 673 11.44 -5.42 -11.57
N THR A 674 10.55 -6.41 -11.63
CA THR A 674 10.45 -7.33 -12.76
C THR A 674 10.06 -6.66 -14.07
N LEU A 675 9.50 -5.45 -14.05
CA LEU A 675 9.27 -4.66 -15.27
C LEU A 675 10.57 -4.33 -16.01
N PHE A 676 11.71 -4.34 -15.32
CA PHE A 676 13.02 -4.04 -15.91
C PHE A 676 13.83 -5.30 -16.23
N LYS A 677 13.71 -6.33 -15.39
CA LYS A 677 14.57 -7.53 -15.45
C LYS A 677 13.92 -8.77 -16.08
N SER A 678 12.61 -8.75 -16.35
CA SER A 678 11.90 -9.92 -16.88
C SER A 678 11.33 -9.70 -18.29
N ILE A 679 11.04 -10.79 -18.99
CA ILE A 679 10.40 -10.74 -20.33
C ILE A 679 9.00 -10.12 -20.24
N ALA A 680 8.26 -10.33 -19.15
CA ALA A 680 6.95 -9.75 -18.93
C ALA A 680 6.96 -8.20 -18.95
N GLY A 681 8.09 -7.55 -18.68
CA GLY A 681 8.22 -6.09 -18.73
C GLY A 681 8.49 -5.48 -20.12
N GLU A 682 8.49 -6.27 -21.19
CA GLU A 682 8.91 -5.82 -22.54
C GLU A 682 8.18 -4.56 -23.03
N GLN A 683 6.84 -4.51 -22.91
CA GLN A 683 6.06 -3.35 -23.34
C GLN A 683 6.33 -2.12 -22.48
N PHE A 684 6.53 -2.31 -21.17
CA PHE A 684 6.89 -1.22 -20.27
C PHE A 684 8.25 -0.61 -20.66
N ARG A 685 9.23 -1.44 -21.04
CA ARG A 685 10.57 -0.97 -21.46
C ARG A 685 10.63 -0.31 -22.84
N ARG A 686 9.50 -0.11 -23.52
CA ARG A 686 9.46 0.76 -24.71
C ARG A 686 9.78 2.21 -24.36
N PHE A 687 9.47 2.63 -23.14
CA PHE A 687 9.60 4.02 -22.66
C PHE A 687 9.01 5.01 -23.68
N ALA A 688 7.76 4.76 -24.04
CA ALA A 688 7.00 5.63 -24.91
C ALA A 688 5.51 5.52 -24.57
N ILE A 689 4.82 6.65 -24.57
CA ILE A 689 3.36 6.67 -24.55
C ILE A 689 2.93 6.50 -26.01
N GLU A 690 2.64 5.26 -26.40
CA GLU A 690 2.18 4.95 -27.75
C GLU A 690 0.67 5.16 -27.84
N LYS A 691 0.25 6.10 -28.67
CA LYS A 691 -1.16 6.31 -29.04
C LYS A 691 -1.39 5.90 -30.49
N ILE A 692 -2.67 5.86 -30.91
CA ILE A 692 -3.00 5.52 -32.30
C ILE A 692 -2.34 6.48 -33.29
N GLN A 693 -2.42 7.79 -33.01
CA GLN A 693 -1.99 8.86 -33.91
C GLN A 693 -0.65 9.49 -33.53
N GLU A 694 -0.17 9.28 -32.31
CA GLU A 694 1.05 9.92 -31.81
C GLU A 694 1.90 8.95 -30.98
N THR A 695 3.18 9.24 -30.85
CA THR A 695 4.08 8.53 -29.93
C THR A 695 4.89 9.56 -29.17
N ILE A 696 4.71 9.58 -27.85
CA ILE A 696 5.39 10.53 -26.98
C ILE A 696 6.56 9.80 -26.32
N PRO A 697 7.81 10.22 -26.56
CA PRO A 697 8.96 9.56 -25.97
C PRO A 697 9.01 9.79 -24.46
N VAL A 698 9.41 8.75 -23.71
CA VAL A 698 9.66 8.80 -22.28
C VAL A 698 11.12 8.43 -22.03
N ARG A 699 11.77 9.13 -21.09
CA ARG A 699 13.12 8.81 -20.65
C ARG A 699 13.05 8.19 -19.26
N CYS A 700 13.67 7.03 -19.08
CA CYS A 700 13.96 6.51 -17.76
C CYS A 700 15.24 7.18 -17.26
N VAL A 701 15.13 7.98 -16.21
CA VAL A 701 16.28 8.74 -15.66
C VAL A 701 17.11 7.83 -14.77
N LYS A 702 16.44 7.19 -13.80
CA LYS A 702 17.08 6.32 -12.81
C LYS A 702 16.09 5.32 -12.22
N ILE A 703 16.63 4.24 -11.65
CA ILE A 703 15.89 3.24 -10.90
C ILE A 703 16.58 2.99 -9.56
N HIS A 704 15.79 2.91 -8.50
CA HIS A 704 16.22 2.38 -7.21
C HIS A 704 15.63 0.97 -7.03
N ASP A 705 16.48 -0.05 -7.07
CA ASP A 705 16.12 -1.44 -6.79
C ASP A 705 16.06 -1.65 -5.27
N MET A 706 14.84 -1.81 -4.77
CA MET A 706 14.52 -1.93 -3.34
C MET A 706 14.29 -3.39 -2.92
N LEU A 707 14.67 -4.37 -3.75
CA LEU A 707 14.34 -5.77 -3.55
C LEU A 707 14.87 -6.32 -2.21
N LYS A 708 16.09 -5.94 -1.81
CA LYS A 708 16.68 -6.38 -0.53
C LYS A 708 16.12 -5.65 0.70
N LEU A 709 15.43 -4.54 0.51
CA LEU A 709 14.78 -3.78 1.58
C LEU A 709 13.41 -4.36 1.92
N ASN A 710 12.74 -4.93 0.91
CA ASN A 710 11.46 -5.62 1.06
C ASN A 710 10.36 -4.75 1.73
N PRO A 711 10.07 -3.56 1.19
CA PRO A 711 9.22 -2.56 1.85
C PRO A 711 7.83 -3.10 2.21
N PHE A 712 7.20 -3.85 1.31
CA PHE A 712 5.84 -4.35 1.47
C PHE A 712 5.75 -5.80 1.99
N GLY A 713 6.89 -6.46 2.22
CA GLY A 713 6.95 -7.84 2.70
C GLY A 713 7.17 -8.85 1.58
N GLN A 714 7.39 -10.12 1.98
CA GLN A 714 7.88 -11.15 1.06
C GLN A 714 7.03 -11.29 -0.21
N GLY A 715 7.70 -11.39 -1.36
CA GLY A 715 7.07 -11.59 -2.67
C GLY A 715 6.79 -10.30 -3.45
N GLN A 716 7.00 -9.12 -2.85
CA GLN A 716 6.82 -7.83 -3.50
C GLN A 716 8.16 -7.26 -4.01
N GLU A 717 8.55 -7.68 -5.22
CA GLU A 717 9.79 -7.27 -5.90
C GLU A 717 9.74 -5.76 -6.25
N THR A 718 10.08 -4.89 -5.30
CA THR A 718 9.80 -3.45 -5.36
C THR A 718 10.95 -2.64 -5.96
N SER A 719 10.62 -1.59 -6.71
CA SER A 719 11.55 -0.57 -7.23
C SER A 719 10.89 0.81 -7.22
N VAL A 720 11.72 1.86 -7.18
CA VAL A 720 11.28 3.26 -7.44
C VAL A 720 11.88 3.68 -8.78
N VAL A 721 11.05 4.13 -9.72
CA VAL A 721 11.48 4.58 -11.05
C VAL A 721 11.20 6.06 -11.23
N VAL A 722 12.14 6.79 -11.82
CA VAL A 722 11.98 8.19 -12.22
C VAL A 722 11.93 8.26 -13.75
N LEU A 723 10.83 8.81 -14.29
CA LEU A 723 10.54 8.95 -15.71
C LEU A 723 10.35 10.42 -16.08
N GLU A 724 10.80 10.82 -17.26
CA GLU A 724 10.58 12.15 -17.84
C GLU A 724 9.76 12.05 -19.14
N LYS A 725 8.71 12.87 -19.26
CA LYS A 725 7.87 12.95 -20.47
C LYS A 725 8.53 13.81 -21.55
N ASN A 726 8.31 13.47 -22.82
CA ASN A 726 8.79 14.19 -24.00
C ASN A 726 10.32 14.15 -24.21
N LYS A 727 11.02 13.16 -23.65
CA LYS A 727 12.46 12.95 -23.86
C LYS A 727 12.71 11.51 -24.31
N LYS A 728 13.59 11.32 -25.30
CA LYS A 728 13.97 9.97 -25.73
C LYS A 728 14.77 9.28 -24.63
N ASN A 729 14.50 8.00 -24.42
CA ASN A 729 15.29 7.19 -23.50
C ASN A 729 16.74 7.09 -23.97
N LEU A 730 17.68 7.12 -23.01
CA LEU A 730 19.11 7.00 -23.27
C LEU A 730 19.68 5.90 -22.38
N TYR A 731 20.66 5.17 -22.91
CA TYR A 731 21.42 4.19 -22.16
C TYR A 731 22.88 4.66 -22.00
N PRO A 732 23.55 4.36 -20.87
CA PRO A 732 23.02 3.65 -19.72
C PRO A 732 21.95 4.42 -18.93
N VAL A 733 21.05 3.66 -18.29
CA VAL A 733 20.16 4.20 -17.24
C VAL A 733 20.85 3.98 -15.88
N GLU A 734 20.79 4.97 -14.99
CA GLU A 734 21.30 4.82 -13.62
C GLU A 734 20.47 3.78 -12.84
N TYR A 735 21.13 2.80 -12.24
CA TYR A 735 20.48 1.71 -11.52
C TYR A 735 21.12 1.53 -10.13
N ASN A 736 20.40 1.91 -9.09
CA ASN A 736 20.88 1.96 -7.72
C ASN A 736 20.34 0.76 -6.93
N ILE A 737 21.21 -0.18 -6.56
CA ILE A 737 20.83 -1.34 -5.75
C ILE A 737 20.97 -0.99 -4.28
N TRP A 738 19.86 -1.03 -3.54
CA TRP A 738 19.87 -0.78 -2.11
C TRP A 738 20.10 -2.07 -1.34
N ASN A 739 21.07 -2.05 -0.44
CA ASN A 739 21.40 -3.16 0.44
C ASN A 739 21.16 -2.73 1.88
N LYS A 740 20.41 -3.55 2.62
CA LYS A 740 20.17 -3.30 4.04
C LYS A 740 21.38 -3.73 4.86
N GLU A 741 21.85 -2.86 5.77
CA GLU A 741 23.00 -3.13 6.64
C GLU A 741 22.62 -3.56 8.06
N ILE A 742 21.32 -3.46 8.39
CA ILE A 742 20.76 -3.90 9.66
C ILE A 742 20.09 -5.28 9.54
N LYS A 743 20.06 -6.04 10.63
CA LYS A 743 19.36 -7.35 10.67
C LYS A 743 17.84 -7.17 10.62
N ASN A 744 17.31 -6.23 11.40
CA ASN A 744 15.87 -5.99 11.53
C ASN A 744 15.27 -5.41 10.25
N ARG A 745 13.95 -5.59 10.05
CA ARG A 745 13.21 -4.95 8.95
C ARG A 745 12.95 -3.48 9.29
N PHE A 746 12.99 -2.61 8.28
CA PHE A 746 12.53 -1.24 8.44
C PHE A 746 11.04 -1.21 8.77
N LYS A 747 10.67 -0.42 9.77
CA LYS A 747 9.28 -0.19 10.15
C LYS A 747 8.61 0.71 9.10
N GLN A 748 7.28 0.67 9.05
CA GLN A 748 6.49 1.57 8.20
C GLN A 748 6.76 3.05 8.53
N THR A 749 7.13 3.32 9.79
CA THR A 749 7.40 4.65 10.39
C THR A 749 8.84 5.12 10.36
N ASP A 750 9.78 4.27 9.94
CA ASP A 750 11.16 4.70 9.88
C ASP A 750 11.29 5.92 8.95
N ASN A 751 12.24 6.81 9.25
CA ASN A 751 12.52 7.99 8.44
C ASN A 751 13.43 7.60 7.25
N GLY A 752 13.21 8.20 6.07
CA GLY A 752 14.04 8.06 4.87
C GLY A 752 15.53 8.28 5.14
N ASP A 753 15.91 9.25 5.96
CA ASP A 753 17.32 9.50 6.32
C ASP A 753 17.90 8.38 7.18
N PHE A 754 17.11 7.84 8.11
CA PHE A 754 17.50 6.68 8.89
C PHE A 754 17.69 5.45 7.99
N VAL A 755 16.77 5.21 7.05
CA VAL A 755 16.88 4.12 6.08
C VAL A 755 18.14 4.29 5.21
N LYS A 756 18.36 5.49 4.65
CA LYS A 756 19.57 5.81 3.87
C LYS A 756 20.86 5.55 4.64
N LYS A 757 20.93 5.99 5.90
CA LYS A 757 22.12 5.80 6.76
C LYS A 757 22.39 4.33 7.09
N ASN A 758 21.36 3.48 7.06
CA ASN A 758 21.44 2.05 7.35
C ASN A 758 21.39 1.18 6.08
N CYS A 759 21.71 1.79 4.94
CA CYS A 759 21.77 1.12 3.65
C CYS A 759 23.04 1.49 2.89
N SER A 760 23.68 0.50 2.27
CA SER A 760 24.66 0.73 1.21
C SER A 760 23.97 0.73 -0.14
N ILE A 761 24.27 1.75 -0.95
CA ILE A 761 23.75 1.89 -2.30
C ILE A 761 24.87 1.53 -3.29
N THR A 762 24.69 0.42 -4.00
CA THR A 762 25.60 0.04 -5.10
C THR A 762 25.13 0.70 -6.38
N LYS A 763 25.92 1.63 -6.90
CA LYS A 763 25.65 2.32 -8.17
C LYS A 763 26.01 1.42 -9.35
N MET A 764 25.04 1.18 -10.23
CA MET A 764 25.17 0.37 -11.43
C MET A 764 24.63 1.15 -12.63
N PHE A 765 24.95 0.67 -13.82
CA PHE A 765 24.33 1.07 -15.06
C PHE A 765 23.49 -0.06 -15.63
N ALA A 766 22.29 0.27 -16.11
CA ALA A 766 21.41 -0.67 -16.79
C ALA A 766 21.43 -0.47 -18.31
N TYR A 767 21.42 -1.58 -19.04
CA TYR A 767 21.35 -1.64 -20.50
C TYR A 767 20.36 -2.73 -20.94
N PRO A 768 19.68 -2.60 -22.09
CA PRO A 768 19.01 -3.74 -22.71
C PRO A 768 20.03 -4.86 -22.94
N ASP A 769 19.61 -6.10 -22.72
CA ASP A 769 20.48 -7.27 -22.92
C ASP A 769 21.07 -7.28 -24.35
N PRO A 770 22.41 -7.09 -24.49
CA PRO A 770 23.04 -6.93 -25.78
C PRO A 770 23.16 -8.25 -26.55
N THR A 771 22.80 -9.40 -25.95
CA THR A 771 22.63 -10.66 -26.71
C THR A 771 21.42 -10.63 -27.63
N THR A 772 20.55 -9.63 -27.47
CA THR A 772 19.40 -9.41 -28.31
C THR A 772 19.58 -8.12 -29.10
N SER A 773 18.97 -8.02 -30.28
CA SER A 773 18.90 -6.77 -31.03
C SER A 773 17.76 -5.85 -30.58
N SER A 774 17.07 -6.20 -29.47
CA SER A 774 15.87 -5.50 -29.03
C SER A 774 16.18 -4.42 -28.00
N SER A 775 15.72 -3.20 -28.22
CA SER A 775 15.81 -2.11 -27.23
C SER A 775 14.92 -2.34 -26.01
N THR A 776 13.93 -3.24 -26.09
CA THR A 776 13.01 -3.61 -25.00
C THR A 776 13.42 -4.88 -24.27
N ALA A 777 14.61 -5.41 -24.56
CA ALA A 777 15.13 -6.60 -23.90
C ALA A 777 15.23 -6.41 -22.38
N PRO A 778 15.13 -7.50 -21.59
CA PRO A 778 15.40 -7.45 -20.16
C PRO A 778 16.75 -6.77 -19.88
N TRP A 779 16.83 -6.01 -18.79
CA TRP A 779 18.02 -5.23 -18.51
C TRP A 779 19.14 -6.04 -17.86
N ILE A 780 20.36 -5.87 -18.35
CA ILE A 780 21.57 -6.22 -17.62
C ILE A 780 22.04 -5.03 -16.79
N THR A 781 22.63 -5.31 -15.63
CA THR A 781 23.20 -4.27 -14.75
C THR A 781 24.68 -4.49 -14.57
N ILE A 782 25.49 -3.49 -14.93
CA ILE A 782 26.95 -3.50 -14.81
C ILE A 782 27.40 -2.49 -13.74
N PRO A 783 28.46 -2.75 -12.97
CA PRO A 783 29.01 -1.77 -12.04
C PRO A 783 29.40 -0.46 -12.74
N TYR A 784 29.29 0.65 -12.00
CA TYR A 784 29.70 1.95 -12.51
C TYR A 784 31.18 1.94 -12.89
N GLY A 785 31.51 2.46 -14.08
CA GLY A 785 32.88 2.50 -14.61
C GLY A 785 33.33 1.24 -15.37
N GLU A 786 32.55 0.15 -15.32
CA GLU A 786 32.83 -1.04 -16.13
C GLU A 786 32.23 -0.92 -17.54
N SER A 787 32.92 -1.50 -18.53
CA SER A 787 32.42 -1.57 -19.90
C SER A 787 31.42 -2.73 -20.05
N LEU A 788 30.41 -2.54 -20.91
CA LEU A 788 29.51 -3.61 -21.32
C LEU A 788 30.32 -4.82 -21.82
N PRO A 789 30.07 -6.05 -21.32
CA PRO A 789 30.78 -7.21 -21.81
C PRO A 789 30.57 -7.37 -23.32
N LYS A 790 31.63 -7.63 -24.09
CA LYS A 790 31.50 -8.07 -25.48
C LYS A 790 30.86 -9.45 -25.49
N ILE A 791 29.57 -9.53 -25.83
CA ILE A 791 28.89 -10.82 -25.91
C ILE A 791 28.89 -11.30 -27.37
N SER A 792 29.33 -12.53 -27.60
CA SER A 792 29.32 -13.13 -28.93
C SER A 792 27.89 -13.29 -29.42
N LYS A 793 27.68 -13.09 -30.73
CA LYS A 793 26.40 -13.35 -31.41
C LYS A 793 26.18 -14.84 -31.70
N ALA A 794 27.14 -15.71 -31.35
CA ALA A 794 27.02 -17.15 -31.53
C ALA A 794 25.82 -17.70 -30.73
N LYS A 795 25.03 -18.56 -31.36
CA LYS A 795 23.87 -19.20 -30.72
C LYS A 795 24.33 -20.39 -29.89
N ASN A 796 23.59 -20.69 -28.83
CA ASN A 796 23.73 -21.97 -28.13
C ASN A 796 23.29 -23.10 -29.09
N PHE A 797 24.17 -24.06 -29.35
CA PHE A 797 23.84 -25.25 -30.13
C PHE A 797 22.81 -26.14 -29.40
N TYR A 798 22.83 -26.13 -28.07
CA TYR A 798 22.00 -26.98 -27.23
C TYR A 798 20.72 -26.28 -26.80
N LYS A 799 19.61 -27.02 -26.83
CA LYS A 799 18.29 -26.52 -26.45
C LYS A 799 17.98 -26.80 -24.99
N ALA A 800 17.89 -25.75 -24.19
CA ALA A 800 17.39 -25.82 -22.82
C ALA A 800 15.87 -26.01 -22.76
N ARG A 801 15.39 -26.72 -21.72
CA ARG A 801 13.98 -27.06 -21.50
C ARG A 801 13.61 -26.94 -20.01
N HIS A 802 12.33 -26.76 -19.72
CA HIS A 802 11.79 -26.86 -18.37
C HIS A 802 11.40 -28.31 -18.05
N GLY A 803 11.45 -28.69 -16.77
CA GLY A 803 11.03 -30.01 -16.29
C GLY A 803 9.52 -30.28 -16.33
N VAL A 804 9.12 -31.41 -15.77
CA VAL A 804 7.76 -31.94 -15.87
C VAL A 804 6.76 -31.10 -15.06
N VAL A 805 5.65 -30.73 -15.71
CA VAL A 805 4.55 -29.96 -15.11
C VAL A 805 3.34 -30.87 -14.90
N ASN A 806 2.86 -30.93 -13.66
CA ASN A 806 1.73 -31.78 -13.25
C ASN A 806 0.53 -30.99 -12.66
N ASP A 807 0.77 -29.81 -12.07
CA ASP A 807 -0.22 -28.91 -11.46
C ASP A 807 -1.10 -29.54 -10.35
N LEU A 808 -0.62 -30.64 -9.76
CA LEU A 808 -1.20 -31.33 -8.60
C LEU A 808 -0.11 -32.11 -7.84
N ASN A 809 0.88 -31.39 -7.32
CA ASN A 809 2.04 -31.98 -6.62
C ASN A 809 1.64 -32.91 -5.46
N SER A 810 0.49 -32.65 -4.81
CA SER A 810 -0.06 -33.47 -3.73
C SER A 810 -0.45 -34.89 -4.15
N LEU A 811 -0.61 -35.14 -5.45
CA LEU A 811 -0.92 -36.44 -6.01
C LEU A 811 0.31 -37.12 -6.61
N PHE A 812 0.99 -36.43 -7.53
CA PHE A 812 2.04 -37.06 -8.34
C PHE A 812 3.34 -37.27 -7.58
N ILE A 813 3.61 -36.44 -6.56
CA ILE A 813 4.80 -36.60 -5.71
C ILE A 813 4.41 -37.48 -4.54
N ILE A 814 5.23 -38.49 -4.29
CA ILE A 814 4.92 -39.58 -3.39
C ILE A 814 6.07 -39.87 -2.44
N GLU A 815 5.74 -40.57 -1.36
CA GLU A 815 6.66 -41.23 -0.45
C GLU A 815 6.52 -42.74 -0.66
N ILE A 816 7.65 -43.45 -0.77
CA ILE A 816 7.67 -44.92 -0.78
C ILE A 816 7.77 -45.39 0.66
N LEU A 817 6.82 -46.22 1.09
CA LEU A 817 6.74 -46.71 2.47
C LEU A 817 7.54 -48.00 2.65
N ASP A 818 7.31 -48.97 1.76
CA ASP A 818 8.00 -50.25 1.73
C ASP A 818 8.04 -50.83 0.32
N GLU A 819 9.06 -51.65 0.07
CA GLU A 819 9.18 -52.46 -1.13
C GLU A 819 8.38 -53.75 -0.94
N ILE A 820 7.45 -54.03 -1.86
CA ILE A 820 6.59 -55.21 -1.76
C ILE A 820 7.26 -56.42 -2.42
N ASN A 821 7.78 -56.23 -3.63
CA ASN A 821 8.57 -57.21 -4.36
C ASN A 821 9.41 -56.50 -5.45
N THR A 822 10.02 -57.27 -6.36
CA THR A 822 10.87 -56.76 -7.45
C THR A 822 10.15 -55.77 -8.38
N GLU A 823 8.82 -55.84 -8.51
CA GLU A 823 8.02 -55.04 -9.45
C GLU A 823 7.11 -54.00 -8.77
N LEU A 824 6.85 -54.15 -7.47
CA LEU A 824 5.82 -53.39 -6.76
C LEU A 824 6.36 -52.67 -5.52
N VAL A 825 5.83 -51.47 -5.28
CA VAL A 825 6.11 -50.66 -4.08
C VAL A 825 4.82 -50.17 -3.47
N ARG A 826 4.79 -50.01 -2.14
CA ARG A 826 3.73 -49.28 -1.47
C ARG A 826 4.11 -47.83 -1.37
N ILE A 827 3.17 -46.97 -1.75
CA ILE A 827 3.36 -45.54 -1.78
C ILE A 827 2.34 -44.84 -0.89
N LYS A 828 2.63 -43.58 -0.58
CA LYS A 828 1.72 -42.61 0.02
C LYS A 828 1.82 -41.29 -0.75
N ASN A 829 0.69 -40.73 -1.17
CA ASN A 829 0.69 -39.40 -1.77
C ASN A 829 0.76 -38.29 -0.72
N LEU A 830 1.29 -37.14 -1.12
CA LEU A 830 1.47 -35.97 -0.25
C LEU A 830 0.20 -35.10 -0.19
N GLY A 831 -0.95 -35.71 0.11
CA GLY A 831 -2.28 -35.07 0.06
C GLY A 831 -2.45 -33.84 0.97
N ASP A 832 -1.64 -33.74 2.03
CA ASP A 832 -1.57 -32.62 2.97
C ASP A 832 -0.64 -31.47 2.51
N LYS A 833 0.22 -31.70 1.51
CA LYS A 833 1.23 -30.75 1.04
C LYS A 833 0.84 -30.11 -0.28
N GLY A 834 1.03 -28.79 -0.40
CA GLY A 834 0.73 -28.04 -1.62
C GLY A 834 -0.56 -27.21 -1.54
N LYS A 835 -0.89 -26.50 -2.61
CA LYS A 835 -2.02 -25.54 -2.62
C LYS A 835 -3.40 -26.21 -2.55
N LYS A 836 -3.57 -27.35 -3.23
CA LYS A 836 -4.82 -28.13 -3.22
C LYS A 836 -4.60 -29.38 -2.38
N LYS A 837 -5.23 -29.41 -1.21
CA LYS A 837 -5.25 -30.57 -0.33
C LYS A 837 -6.19 -31.62 -0.91
N ILE A 838 -5.77 -32.88 -0.92
CA ILE A 838 -6.54 -34.01 -1.42
C ILE A 838 -6.43 -35.17 -0.43
N LYS A 839 -7.27 -36.19 -0.61
CA LYS A 839 -7.24 -37.38 0.26
C LYS A 839 -5.86 -38.03 0.23
N ILE A 840 -5.33 -38.35 1.42
CA ILE A 840 -4.11 -39.15 1.57
C ILE A 840 -4.51 -40.61 1.45
N LEU A 841 -3.84 -41.34 0.57
CA LEU A 841 -4.01 -42.76 0.35
C LEU A 841 -2.67 -43.46 0.38
N SER A 842 -2.68 -44.67 0.93
CA SER A 842 -1.61 -45.64 0.75
C SER A 842 -2.07 -46.74 -0.21
N LYS A 843 -1.30 -46.97 -1.27
CA LYS A 843 -1.60 -47.98 -2.31
C LYS A 843 -0.32 -48.64 -2.79
N ILE A 844 -0.45 -49.89 -3.23
CA ILE A 844 0.62 -50.63 -3.92
C ILE A 844 0.52 -50.28 -5.40
N ILE A 845 1.63 -49.85 -6.01
CA ILE A 845 1.74 -49.53 -7.44
C ILE A 845 2.97 -50.20 -8.06
N GLU A 846 3.02 -50.25 -9.39
CA GLU A 846 4.15 -50.73 -10.15
C GLU A 846 5.33 -49.75 -10.09
N LYS A 847 6.52 -50.27 -9.78
CA LYS A 847 7.79 -49.51 -9.78
C LYS A 847 8.08 -48.89 -11.15
N GLU A 848 7.55 -49.48 -12.22
CA GLU A 848 7.79 -49.02 -13.58
C GLU A 848 7.37 -47.56 -13.80
N SER A 849 6.26 -47.16 -13.17
CA SER A 849 5.70 -45.81 -13.23
C SER A 849 6.38 -44.81 -12.28
N VAL A 850 7.32 -45.25 -11.44
CA VAL A 850 7.92 -44.43 -10.38
C VAL A 850 9.33 -44.00 -10.78
N TYR A 851 9.59 -42.70 -10.68
CA TYR A 851 10.87 -42.10 -11.06
C TYR A 851 11.41 -41.17 -9.97
N PRO A 852 12.75 -41.06 -9.83
CA PRO A 852 13.37 -40.08 -8.96
C PRO A 852 13.23 -38.67 -9.55
N LEU A 853 12.58 -37.77 -8.81
CA LEU A 853 12.30 -36.38 -9.15
C LEU A 853 13.33 -35.45 -8.49
N ILE A 854 14.00 -34.63 -9.29
CA ILE A 854 14.92 -33.59 -8.82
C ILE A 854 14.18 -32.26 -8.65
N LYS A 855 14.35 -31.61 -7.51
CA LYS A 855 13.83 -30.29 -7.18
C LYS A 855 14.93 -29.26 -6.91
N PRO A 856 14.59 -27.95 -6.88
CA PRO A 856 15.50 -26.85 -6.58
C PRO A 856 16.48 -27.10 -5.43
N LYS A 857 15.95 -27.57 -4.30
CA LYS A 857 16.72 -27.80 -3.07
C LYS A 857 17.79 -28.89 -3.21
N ASP A 858 17.61 -29.79 -4.19
CA ASP A 858 18.44 -30.97 -4.37
C ASP A 858 19.70 -30.67 -5.18
N ILE A 859 19.71 -29.59 -5.97
CA ILE A 859 20.81 -29.26 -6.87
C ILE A 859 21.95 -28.58 -6.11
N LYS A 860 23.17 -29.11 -6.29
CA LYS A 860 24.43 -28.47 -5.91
C LYS A 860 25.25 -28.13 -7.13
N LYS A 861 26.41 -27.48 -6.94
CA LYS A 861 27.38 -27.31 -8.03
C LYS A 861 28.10 -28.65 -8.20
N TRP A 862 28.14 -29.19 -9.42
CA TRP A 862 28.79 -30.48 -9.72
C TRP A 862 28.14 -31.70 -9.06
N GLY A 863 26.85 -31.66 -8.73
CA GLY A 863 26.13 -32.81 -8.19
C GLY A 863 24.72 -32.51 -7.70
N ILE A 864 24.13 -33.52 -7.05
CA ILE A 864 22.85 -33.45 -6.34
C ILE A 864 22.98 -34.11 -4.97
N ASP A 865 22.25 -33.62 -3.97
CA ASP A 865 22.31 -34.14 -2.59
C ASP A 865 21.17 -35.09 -2.25
N SER A 866 20.01 -34.94 -2.90
CA SER A 866 18.81 -35.74 -2.63
C SER A 866 17.87 -35.77 -3.84
N TYR A 867 16.76 -36.48 -3.72
CA TYR A 867 15.66 -36.47 -4.68
C TYR A 867 14.37 -36.90 -3.98
N GLN A 868 13.23 -36.71 -4.65
CA GLN A 868 11.93 -37.25 -4.25
C GLN A 868 11.45 -38.31 -5.25
N TYR A 869 10.29 -38.91 -5.02
CA TYR A 869 9.68 -39.83 -5.97
C TYR A 869 8.45 -39.20 -6.64
N MET A 870 8.27 -39.48 -7.92
CA MET A 870 7.12 -39.03 -8.70
C MET A 870 6.56 -40.16 -9.57
N ILE A 871 5.24 -40.17 -9.74
CA ILE A 871 4.55 -41.03 -10.70
C ILE A 871 4.57 -40.37 -12.09
N ILE A 872 5.02 -41.11 -13.10
CA ILE A 872 5.03 -40.71 -14.52
C ILE A 872 4.19 -41.72 -15.31
N PRO A 873 2.93 -41.39 -15.65
CA PRO A 873 2.02 -42.32 -16.34
C PRO A 873 2.06 -42.21 -17.87
N GLN A 874 2.93 -41.38 -18.46
CA GLN A 874 3.00 -41.14 -19.90
C GLN A 874 4.42 -40.75 -20.29
N PHE A 875 4.82 -40.99 -21.55
CA PHE A 875 6.16 -40.68 -22.04
C PHE A 875 6.19 -39.40 -22.90
N LYS A 876 5.05 -39.01 -23.46
CA LYS A 876 4.94 -37.80 -24.29
C LYS A 876 3.74 -36.95 -23.89
N ALA A 877 3.92 -35.63 -23.90
CA ALA A 877 2.83 -34.70 -23.62
C ALA A 877 1.68 -34.85 -24.63
N GLY A 878 0.46 -35.10 -24.12
CA GLY A 878 -0.74 -35.26 -24.93
C GLY A 878 -0.91 -36.64 -25.57
N GLU A 879 -0.04 -37.60 -25.26
CA GLU A 879 -0.20 -39.01 -25.62
C GLU A 879 -1.43 -39.61 -24.93
N ASN A 880 -2.30 -40.26 -25.69
CA ASN A 880 -3.40 -41.03 -25.13
C ASN A 880 -3.00 -42.51 -25.02
N ASN A 881 -2.40 -42.86 -23.89
CA ASN A 881 -1.97 -44.22 -23.56
C ASN A 881 -2.91 -44.93 -22.56
N GLU A 882 -4.17 -44.50 -22.43
CA GLU A 882 -5.07 -44.97 -21.36
C GLU A 882 -5.38 -46.47 -21.43
N SER A 883 -5.45 -47.02 -22.64
CA SER A 883 -5.60 -48.47 -22.82
C SER A 883 -4.35 -49.23 -22.37
N ASP A 884 -3.18 -48.80 -22.81
CA ASP A 884 -1.91 -49.45 -22.48
C ASP A 884 -1.59 -49.35 -20.99
N LEU A 885 -1.89 -48.22 -20.36
CA LEU A 885 -1.68 -48.00 -18.92
C LEU A 885 -2.56 -48.94 -18.06
N ARG A 886 -3.78 -49.24 -18.52
CA ARG A 886 -4.68 -50.21 -17.85
C ARG A 886 -4.15 -51.64 -17.91
N ILE A 887 -3.35 -51.98 -18.92
CA ILE A 887 -2.83 -53.33 -19.14
C ILE A 887 -1.45 -53.48 -18.48
N SER A 888 -0.54 -52.54 -18.72
CA SER A 888 0.87 -52.62 -18.31
C SER A 888 1.09 -52.27 -16.84
N VAL A 889 0.37 -51.28 -16.31
CA VAL A 889 0.52 -50.80 -14.92
C VAL A 889 -0.86 -50.55 -14.25
N PRO A 890 -1.69 -51.60 -14.14
CA PRO A 890 -3.09 -51.50 -13.70
C PRO A 890 -3.27 -50.88 -12.32
N LYS A 891 -2.35 -51.09 -11.38
CA LYS A 891 -2.44 -50.54 -10.02
C LYS A 891 -2.14 -49.05 -10.01
N THR A 892 -1.16 -48.60 -10.80
CA THR A 892 -0.89 -47.17 -11.04
C THR A 892 -2.10 -46.48 -11.65
N TYR A 893 -2.71 -47.09 -12.68
CA TYR A 893 -3.93 -46.55 -13.30
C TYR A 893 -5.08 -46.44 -12.28
N SER A 894 -5.32 -47.50 -11.50
CA SER A 894 -6.35 -47.52 -10.45
C SER A 894 -6.15 -46.41 -9.42
N PHE A 895 -4.90 -46.20 -8.99
CA PHE A 895 -4.54 -45.11 -8.07
C PHE A 895 -4.84 -43.73 -8.66
N LEU A 896 -4.44 -43.45 -9.90
CA LEU A 896 -4.72 -42.16 -10.56
C LEU A 896 -6.22 -41.96 -10.80
N ASN A 897 -6.93 -43.02 -11.21
CA ASN A 897 -8.37 -42.98 -11.49
C ASN A 897 -9.21 -42.67 -10.24
N PHE A 898 -8.72 -43.01 -9.04
CA PHE A 898 -9.36 -42.58 -7.79
C PHE A 898 -9.46 -41.05 -7.69
N PHE A 899 -8.48 -40.32 -8.23
CA PHE A 899 -8.42 -38.84 -8.22
C PHE A 899 -8.84 -38.21 -9.56
N ARG A 900 -9.65 -38.92 -10.36
CA ARG A 900 -10.03 -38.48 -11.71
C ARG A 900 -10.70 -37.10 -11.73
N ASN A 901 -11.56 -36.82 -10.75
CA ASN A 901 -12.25 -35.54 -10.64
C ASN A 901 -11.28 -34.39 -10.32
N GLU A 902 -10.36 -34.61 -9.38
CA GLU A 902 -9.33 -33.65 -9.00
C GLU A 902 -8.38 -33.35 -10.15
N LEU A 903 -8.03 -34.36 -10.94
CA LEU A 903 -7.19 -34.26 -12.13
C LEU A 903 -7.87 -33.52 -13.29
N ARG A 904 -9.17 -33.74 -13.51
CA ARG A 904 -9.96 -33.03 -14.54
C ARG A 904 -10.25 -31.56 -14.20
N THR A 905 -10.15 -31.20 -12.93
CA THR A 905 -10.42 -29.83 -12.43
C THR A 905 -9.16 -28.98 -12.24
N ARG A 906 -8.00 -29.39 -12.79
CA ARG A 906 -6.73 -28.65 -12.71
C ARG A 906 -6.78 -27.37 -13.53
N LYS A 907 -6.58 -26.19 -12.92
CA LYS A 907 -6.76 -24.87 -13.54
C LYS A 907 -5.94 -24.63 -14.83
N SER A 908 -4.77 -25.26 -14.97
CA SER A 908 -3.88 -24.99 -16.11
C SER A 908 -4.44 -25.46 -17.46
N LYS A 909 -4.47 -24.55 -18.44
CA LYS A 909 -4.93 -24.80 -19.82
C LYS A 909 -4.21 -25.95 -20.54
N TRP A 910 -2.98 -26.28 -20.12
CA TRP A 910 -2.16 -27.35 -20.70
C TRP A 910 -2.85 -28.73 -20.68
N PHE A 911 -3.69 -28.99 -19.68
CA PHE A 911 -4.34 -30.30 -19.46
C PHE A 911 -5.74 -30.42 -20.07
N TYR A 912 -6.26 -29.36 -20.70
CA TYR A 912 -7.57 -29.37 -21.34
C TYR A 912 -7.45 -29.56 -22.86
N GLY A 913 -8.55 -30.04 -23.46
CA GLY A 913 -8.74 -30.17 -24.91
C GLY A 913 -8.02 -31.36 -25.57
N GLY A 914 -8.57 -31.82 -26.69
CA GLY A 914 -8.11 -33.02 -27.42
C GLY A 914 -8.45 -34.33 -26.71
N ASP A 915 -7.98 -35.46 -27.26
CA ASP A 915 -8.14 -36.81 -26.70
C ASP A 915 -7.14 -37.09 -25.55
N LYS A 916 -6.80 -36.07 -24.77
CA LYS A 916 -5.80 -36.18 -23.70
C LYS A 916 -6.36 -36.99 -22.51
N PRO A 917 -5.59 -37.93 -21.94
CA PRO A 917 -6.03 -38.67 -20.76
C PRO A 917 -6.08 -37.77 -19.52
N PHE A 918 -6.95 -38.10 -18.57
CA PHE A 918 -7.22 -37.25 -17.39
C PHE A 918 -5.97 -37.02 -16.51
N TYR A 919 -5.01 -37.96 -16.53
CA TYR A 919 -3.76 -37.91 -15.78
C TYR A 919 -2.61 -37.20 -16.54
N SER A 920 -2.92 -36.48 -17.62
CA SER A 920 -1.89 -35.88 -18.50
C SER A 920 -0.85 -35.03 -17.76
N LEU A 921 0.41 -35.14 -18.20
CA LEU A 921 1.55 -34.30 -17.82
C LEU A 921 2.00 -33.39 -18.98
N PHE A 922 2.66 -32.28 -18.67
CA PHE A 922 3.28 -31.37 -19.65
C PHE A 922 4.80 -31.28 -19.42
N GLY A 923 5.56 -30.80 -20.40
CA GLY A 923 7.03 -30.72 -20.30
C GLY A 923 7.74 -32.08 -20.39
N ILE A 924 7.06 -33.10 -20.92
CA ILE A 924 7.57 -34.47 -21.07
C ILE A 924 7.61 -34.92 -22.54
N GLY A 925 8.62 -35.69 -22.92
CA GLY A 925 8.82 -36.28 -24.25
C GLY A 925 10.10 -37.11 -24.33
N GLU A 926 10.51 -37.53 -25.52
CA GLU A 926 11.75 -38.29 -25.75
C GLU A 926 12.99 -37.64 -25.09
N TYR A 927 13.06 -36.31 -25.12
CA TYR A 927 14.13 -35.54 -24.49
C TYR A 927 14.19 -35.71 -22.96
N THR A 928 13.08 -36.04 -22.31
CA THR A 928 13.02 -36.29 -20.86
C THR A 928 13.69 -37.61 -20.49
N PHE A 929 13.74 -38.57 -21.40
CA PHE A 929 14.26 -39.93 -21.14
C PHE A 929 15.65 -40.19 -21.74
N ARG A 930 16.33 -39.14 -22.23
CA ARG A 930 17.76 -39.22 -22.57
C ARG A 930 18.62 -39.47 -21.33
N LYS A 931 19.74 -40.15 -21.54
CA LYS A 931 20.56 -40.70 -20.46
C LYS A 931 21.16 -39.62 -19.56
N TYR A 932 21.80 -38.59 -20.13
CA TYR A 932 22.43 -37.53 -19.36
C TYR A 932 21.64 -36.23 -19.46
N LYS A 933 21.56 -35.51 -18.33
CA LYS A 933 20.88 -34.23 -18.23
C LYS A 933 21.75 -33.25 -17.47
N ILE A 934 21.94 -32.05 -18.02
CA ILE A 934 22.57 -30.94 -17.32
C ILE A 934 21.44 -30.15 -16.67
N VAL A 935 21.33 -30.18 -15.34
CA VAL A 935 20.24 -29.57 -14.56
C VAL A 935 20.70 -28.33 -13.80
N TRP A 936 19.80 -27.36 -13.63
CA TRP A 936 20.00 -26.19 -12.76
C TRP A 936 18.68 -25.68 -12.19
N CYS A 937 18.80 -24.82 -11.17
CA CYS A 937 17.65 -24.26 -10.51
C CYS A 937 17.08 -23.01 -11.24
N CYS A 938 15.81 -23.06 -11.65
CA CYS A 938 15.09 -21.90 -12.19
C CYS A 938 14.43 -21.05 -11.10
N MET A 939 14.52 -21.45 -9.83
CA MET A 939 13.97 -20.73 -8.67
C MET A 939 15.08 -20.32 -7.70
N SER A 940 15.07 -19.07 -7.25
CA SER A 940 16.15 -18.44 -6.49
C SER A 940 17.49 -18.42 -7.24
N TYR A 941 18.29 -17.37 -7.03
CA TYR A 941 19.57 -17.24 -7.73
C TYR A 941 20.63 -18.18 -7.12
N GLN A 942 20.66 -19.41 -7.62
CA GLN A 942 21.69 -20.41 -7.35
C GLN A 942 22.23 -20.88 -8.71
N PRO A 943 23.30 -20.26 -9.22
CA PRO A 943 23.77 -20.51 -10.57
C PRO A 943 24.61 -21.80 -10.68
N ASN A 944 24.12 -22.87 -10.07
CA ASN A 944 24.78 -24.15 -9.98
C ASN A 944 24.25 -25.10 -11.06
N PHE A 945 25.17 -25.70 -11.82
CA PHE A 945 24.85 -26.69 -12.84
C PHE A 945 25.45 -28.05 -12.47
N SER A 946 24.73 -29.11 -12.80
CA SER A 946 25.14 -30.50 -12.53
C SER A 946 24.71 -31.43 -13.64
N VAL A 947 25.55 -32.42 -13.93
CA VAL A 947 25.19 -33.55 -14.78
C VAL A 947 24.54 -34.62 -13.91
N VAL A 948 23.36 -35.09 -14.31
CA VAL A 948 22.65 -36.21 -13.70
C VAL A 948 22.32 -37.24 -14.78
N SER A 949 22.23 -38.51 -14.41
CA SER A 949 21.88 -39.59 -15.35
C SER A 949 20.87 -40.57 -14.75
N ASP A 950 21.18 -41.87 -14.79
CA ASP A 950 20.47 -42.90 -14.05
C ASP A 950 21.09 -43.12 -12.67
N ILE A 951 20.25 -43.55 -11.73
CA ILE A 951 20.65 -43.98 -10.39
C ILE A 951 20.17 -45.41 -10.17
N ASN A 952 20.99 -46.22 -9.50
CA ASN A 952 20.55 -47.50 -8.98
C ASN A 952 19.89 -47.27 -7.61
N ASP A 953 18.60 -46.91 -7.62
CA ASP A 953 17.83 -46.63 -6.42
C ASP A 953 17.53 -47.93 -5.66
N ARG A 954 17.64 -47.89 -4.33
CA ARG A 954 17.43 -49.06 -3.47
C ARG A 954 16.01 -49.64 -3.58
N LEU A 955 14.98 -48.81 -3.78
CA LEU A 955 13.57 -49.19 -3.71
C LEU A 955 12.96 -49.44 -5.10
N ILE A 956 13.37 -48.65 -6.11
CA ILE A 956 12.78 -48.71 -7.47
C ILE A 956 13.75 -49.21 -8.55
N GLY A 957 14.98 -49.58 -8.17
CA GLY A 957 16.01 -50.07 -9.07
C GLY A 957 16.60 -48.98 -9.97
N LYS A 958 17.15 -49.39 -11.11
CA LYS A 958 17.82 -48.49 -12.04
C LYS A 958 16.81 -47.57 -12.76
N LYS A 959 16.79 -46.28 -12.43
CA LYS A 959 15.86 -45.29 -13.01
C LYS A 959 16.57 -43.98 -13.36
N LEU A 960 16.06 -43.29 -14.38
CA LEU A 960 16.54 -41.97 -14.80
C LEU A 960 16.00 -40.87 -13.89
N PHE A 961 16.83 -39.87 -13.61
CA PHE A 961 16.35 -38.65 -12.97
C PHE A 961 15.40 -37.84 -13.86
N ILE A 962 14.32 -37.38 -13.25
CA ILE A 962 13.29 -36.53 -13.86
C ILE A 962 13.35 -35.12 -13.25
N PRO A 963 13.56 -34.07 -14.05
CA PRO A 963 13.52 -32.69 -13.57
C PRO A 963 12.08 -32.22 -13.28
N ASP A 964 11.87 -31.57 -12.13
CA ASP A 964 10.63 -30.85 -11.79
C ASP A 964 10.45 -29.58 -12.65
N ASN A 965 9.23 -29.04 -12.77
CA ASN A 965 8.95 -27.83 -13.55
C ASN A 965 9.76 -26.59 -13.12
N THR A 966 10.30 -26.58 -11.91
CA THR A 966 11.18 -25.53 -11.40
C THR A 966 12.67 -25.76 -11.68
N ILE A 967 13.00 -26.84 -12.39
CA ILE A 967 14.34 -27.18 -12.86
C ILE A 967 14.42 -26.97 -14.38
N GLY A 968 15.47 -26.28 -14.81
CA GLY A 968 15.86 -26.22 -16.21
C GLY A 968 16.86 -27.32 -16.53
N TYR A 969 16.80 -27.86 -17.74
CA TYR A 969 17.75 -28.87 -18.18
C TYR A 969 18.06 -28.87 -19.68
N ILE A 970 19.22 -29.43 -20.02
CA ILE A 970 19.64 -29.81 -21.39
C ILE A 970 19.84 -31.34 -21.39
N SER A 971 19.38 -32.02 -22.45
CA SER A 971 19.40 -33.49 -22.54
C SER A 971 20.31 -34.01 -23.63
N ILE A 972 21.21 -34.93 -23.27
CA ILE A 972 22.28 -35.46 -24.12
C ILE A 972 22.45 -36.97 -23.85
N ASP A 973 22.85 -37.74 -24.87
CA ASP A 973 23.08 -39.19 -24.72
C ASP A 973 24.56 -39.54 -24.47
N ASN A 974 25.49 -38.65 -24.84
CA ASN A 974 26.91 -38.80 -24.59
C ASN A 974 27.35 -38.13 -23.27
N GLU A 975 28.06 -38.89 -22.43
CA GLU A 975 28.54 -38.41 -21.12
C GLU A 975 29.54 -37.26 -21.22
N LYS A 976 30.55 -37.40 -22.10
CA LYS A 976 31.62 -36.40 -22.26
C LYS A 976 31.04 -35.07 -22.74
N GLU A 977 30.13 -35.14 -23.71
CA GLU A 977 29.41 -33.96 -24.21
C GLU A 977 28.61 -33.28 -23.09
N ALA A 978 27.91 -34.03 -22.25
CA ALA A 978 27.17 -33.47 -21.12
C ALA A 978 28.07 -32.75 -20.11
N HIS A 979 29.22 -33.36 -19.78
CA HIS A 979 30.21 -32.76 -18.88
C HIS A 979 30.93 -31.55 -19.50
N TYR A 980 31.17 -31.53 -20.81
CA TYR A 980 31.69 -30.36 -21.51
C TYR A 980 30.73 -29.15 -21.38
N ILE A 981 29.43 -29.37 -21.60
CA ILE A 981 28.40 -28.32 -21.44
C ILE A 981 28.38 -27.82 -19.99
N CYS A 982 28.39 -28.75 -19.02
CA CYS A 982 28.38 -28.43 -17.59
C CYS A 982 29.61 -27.61 -17.17
N ALA A 983 30.80 -27.97 -17.68
CA ALA A 983 32.04 -27.22 -17.44
C ALA A 983 31.91 -25.74 -17.88
N LEU A 984 31.39 -25.52 -19.09
CA LEU A 984 31.21 -24.18 -19.64
C LEU A 984 30.18 -23.36 -18.86
N LEU A 985 29.08 -23.97 -18.43
CA LEU A 985 28.03 -23.30 -17.66
C LEU A 985 28.49 -22.92 -16.24
N ASN A 986 29.35 -23.72 -15.62
CA ASN A 986 29.91 -23.44 -14.29
C ASN A 986 31.18 -22.57 -14.31
N SER A 987 31.70 -22.19 -15.48
CA SER A 987 32.89 -21.32 -15.61
C SER A 987 32.62 -19.88 -15.11
N LYS A 988 33.65 -19.22 -14.54
CA LYS A 988 33.59 -17.84 -14.02
C LYS A 988 33.03 -16.86 -15.06
N LYS A 989 33.37 -17.03 -16.34
CA LYS A 989 32.89 -16.17 -17.44
C LYS A 989 31.37 -16.28 -17.64
N THR A 990 30.83 -17.49 -17.68
CA THR A 990 29.38 -17.71 -17.82
C THR A 990 28.63 -17.31 -16.54
N GLN A 991 29.20 -17.61 -15.38
CA GLN A 991 28.64 -17.24 -14.07
C GLN A 991 28.54 -15.71 -13.91
N ALA A 992 29.55 -14.97 -14.37
CA ALA A 992 29.52 -13.51 -14.42
C ALA A 992 28.37 -13.01 -15.32
N LEU A 993 28.20 -13.61 -16.51
CA LEU A 993 27.10 -13.27 -17.42
C LEU A 993 25.72 -13.45 -16.78
N PHE A 994 25.49 -14.57 -16.08
CA PHE A 994 24.23 -14.79 -15.36
C PHE A 994 24.02 -13.79 -14.22
N SER A 995 25.08 -13.39 -13.51
CA SER A 995 24.97 -12.39 -12.44
C SER A 995 24.56 -11.01 -12.95
N LEU A 996 24.97 -10.63 -14.16
CA LEU A 996 24.59 -9.35 -14.79
C LEU A 996 23.12 -9.36 -15.27
N LYS A 997 22.63 -10.52 -15.74
CA LYS A 997 21.28 -10.72 -16.28
C LYS A 997 20.23 -11.03 -15.22
N SER A 998 20.60 -11.66 -14.11
CA SER A 998 19.63 -12.10 -13.11
C SER A 998 19.01 -10.93 -12.34
N SER A 999 17.71 -11.05 -12.05
CA SER A 999 17.00 -10.17 -11.11
C SER A 999 17.43 -10.41 -9.66
N LYS A 1000 18.16 -11.50 -9.36
CA LYS A 1000 18.48 -12.01 -8.01
C LYS A 1000 17.26 -12.05 -7.08
N SER A 1001 16.09 -12.26 -7.68
CA SER A 1001 14.80 -12.22 -7.02
C SER A 1001 14.31 -13.64 -6.67
N LYS A 1002 12.98 -13.87 -6.65
CA LYS A 1002 12.43 -15.22 -6.49
C LYS A 1002 12.84 -16.16 -7.64
N TRP A 1003 13.16 -15.62 -8.81
CA TRP A 1003 13.53 -16.40 -9.99
C TRP A 1003 15.03 -16.60 -10.10
N GLY A 1004 15.45 -17.80 -10.48
CA GLY A 1004 16.84 -18.20 -10.66
C GLY A 1004 17.35 -17.95 -12.08
N ILE A 1005 18.12 -18.89 -12.62
CA ILE A 1005 18.54 -18.85 -14.02
C ILE A 1005 17.43 -19.37 -14.90
N SER A 1006 16.90 -18.52 -15.80
CA SER A 1006 15.87 -18.94 -16.75
C SER A 1006 16.43 -19.80 -17.89
N ILE A 1007 15.55 -20.59 -18.52
CA ILE A 1007 15.85 -21.36 -19.74
C ILE A 1007 16.44 -20.46 -20.83
N GLU A 1008 15.89 -19.26 -20.98
CA GLU A 1008 16.30 -18.32 -22.01
C GLU A 1008 17.71 -17.77 -21.76
N MET A 1009 18.07 -17.51 -20.51
CA MET A 1009 19.44 -17.11 -20.16
C MET A 1009 20.46 -18.17 -20.58
N VAL A 1010 20.15 -19.46 -20.39
CA VAL A 1010 21.02 -20.57 -20.82
C VAL A 1010 21.09 -20.68 -22.34
N ASN A 1011 19.96 -20.53 -23.04
CA ASN A 1011 19.92 -20.53 -24.52
C ASN A 1011 20.74 -19.38 -25.15
N GLN A 1012 21.02 -18.32 -24.39
CA GLN A 1012 21.82 -17.17 -24.83
C GLN A 1012 23.32 -17.33 -24.54
N VAL A 1013 23.75 -18.39 -23.86
CA VAL A 1013 25.17 -18.68 -23.67
C VAL A 1013 25.72 -19.29 -24.97
N PRO A 1014 26.80 -18.74 -25.57
CA PRO A 1014 27.31 -19.19 -26.87
C PRO A 1014 28.08 -20.51 -26.78
N ILE A 1015 27.38 -21.62 -26.52
CA ILE A 1015 27.98 -22.96 -26.42
C ILE A 1015 27.99 -23.63 -27.79
N LYS A 1016 29.19 -23.96 -28.30
CA LYS A 1016 29.39 -24.73 -29.55
C LYS A 1016 29.11 -26.21 -29.35
N GLU A 1017 28.81 -26.91 -30.44
CA GLU A 1017 28.71 -28.37 -30.47
C GLU A 1017 30.02 -29.03 -29.99
N PHE A 1018 29.92 -30.15 -29.30
CA PHE A 1018 31.07 -30.87 -28.76
C PHE A 1018 31.81 -31.63 -29.86
N ASP A 1019 32.99 -31.13 -30.23
CA ASP A 1019 33.93 -31.87 -31.07
C ASP A 1019 34.75 -32.89 -30.26
N LYS A 1020 34.58 -34.18 -30.57
CA LYS A 1020 35.36 -35.28 -29.97
C LYS A 1020 36.84 -35.24 -30.34
N LYS A 1021 37.25 -34.51 -31.38
CA LYS A 1021 38.67 -34.37 -31.79
C LYS A 1021 39.35 -33.17 -31.14
N ASP A 1022 38.58 -32.24 -30.58
CA ASP A 1022 39.13 -31.08 -29.88
C ASP A 1022 39.61 -31.50 -28.47
N ILE A 1023 40.93 -31.41 -28.25
CA ILE A 1023 41.58 -31.77 -26.99
C ILE A 1023 41.02 -30.96 -25.82
N LYS A 1024 40.70 -29.68 -26.03
CA LYS A 1024 40.18 -28.78 -24.97
C LYS A 1024 38.76 -29.18 -24.58
N HIS A 1025 37.95 -29.59 -25.56
CA HIS A 1025 36.61 -30.10 -25.29
C HIS A 1025 36.67 -31.37 -24.43
N GLN A 1026 37.57 -32.30 -24.78
CA GLN A 1026 37.80 -33.51 -23.98
C GLN A 1026 38.31 -33.18 -22.58
N GLU A 1027 39.23 -32.22 -22.45
CA GLU A 1027 39.78 -31.80 -21.17
C GLU A 1027 38.73 -31.14 -20.27
N LEU A 1028 37.88 -30.25 -20.81
CA LEU A 1028 36.76 -29.66 -20.08
C LEU A 1028 35.75 -30.71 -19.60
N ALA A 1029 35.44 -31.70 -20.45
CA ALA A 1029 34.59 -32.81 -20.07
C ALA A 1029 35.21 -33.62 -18.91
N LEU A 1030 36.50 -33.94 -18.99
CA LEU A 1030 37.21 -34.66 -17.94
C LEU A 1030 37.24 -33.87 -16.62
N LEU A 1031 37.55 -32.58 -16.66
CA LEU A 1031 37.58 -31.71 -15.48
C LEU A 1031 36.21 -31.64 -14.81
N SER A 1032 35.12 -31.49 -15.58
CA SER A 1032 33.79 -31.54 -15.00
C SER A 1032 33.49 -32.90 -14.36
N LEU A 1033 33.85 -34.01 -15.01
CA LEU A 1033 33.66 -35.34 -14.43
C LEU A 1033 34.43 -35.52 -13.12
N LEU A 1034 35.69 -35.07 -13.05
CA LEU A 1034 36.49 -35.07 -11.83
C LEU A 1034 35.85 -34.23 -10.72
N ALA A 1035 35.31 -33.05 -11.05
CA ALA A 1035 34.59 -32.22 -10.08
C ALA A 1035 33.34 -32.91 -9.52
N HIS A 1036 32.60 -33.69 -10.32
CA HIS A 1036 31.43 -34.44 -9.84
C HIS A 1036 31.80 -35.62 -8.94
N ASN A 1037 33.01 -36.17 -9.11
CA ASN A 1037 33.49 -37.32 -8.33
C ASN A 1037 34.25 -36.91 -7.06
N SER A 1038 34.70 -35.64 -6.96
CA SER A 1038 35.41 -35.15 -5.80
C SER A 1038 34.46 -34.70 -4.69
N LYS A 1039 34.80 -35.05 -3.44
CA LYS A 1039 34.18 -34.51 -2.23
C LYS A 1039 35.07 -33.47 -1.54
N ASN A 1040 36.28 -33.25 -2.05
CA ASN A 1040 37.25 -32.33 -1.48
C ASN A 1040 37.09 -30.94 -2.10
N ARG A 1041 36.80 -29.94 -1.25
CA ARG A 1041 36.57 -28.56 -1.67
C ARG A 1041 37.78 -27.92 -2.35
N ASP A 1042 38.99 -28.19 -1.87
CA ASP A 1042 40.21 -27.59 -2.43
C ASP A 1042 40.56 -28.17 -3.80
N GLU A 1043 40.29 -29.47 -3.98
CA GLU A 1043 40.41 -30.13 -5.27
C GLU A 1043 39.42 -29.56 -6.29
N ILE A 1044 38.15 -29.36 -5.89
CA ILE A 1044 37.13 -28.74 -6.74
C ILE A 1044 37.56 -27.32 -7.13
N ILE A 1045 38.08 -26.51 -6.20
CA ILE A 1045 38.58 -25.16 -6.50
C ILE A 1045 39.71 -25.21 -7.53
N GLY A 1046 40.67 -26.12 -7.35
CA GLY A 1046 41.77 -26.31 -8.32
C GLY A 1046 41.28 -26.75 -9.71
N ILE A 1047 40.28 -27.62 -9.78
CA ILE A 1047 39.63 -28.03 -11.04
C ILE A 1047 38.92 -26.84 -11.68
N GLU A 1048 38.17 -26.05 -10.91
CA GLU A 1048 37.48 -24.87 -11.39
C GLU A 1048 38.46 -23.85 -11.97
N ASP A 1049 39.60 -23.61 -11.34
CA ASP A 1049 40.62 -22.71 -11.86
C ASP A 1049 41.22 -23.20 -13.18
N LYS A 1050 41.42 -24.51 -13.35
CA LYS A 1050 41.81 -25.11 -14.65
C LYS A 1050 40.73 -24.90 -15.72
N ILE A 1051 39.46 -25.18 -15.42
CA ILE A 1051 38.32 -24.92 -16.32
C ILE A 1051 38.34 -23.45 -16.76
N ASN A 1052 38.50 -22.53 -15.81
CA ASN A 1052 38.51 -21.10 -16.08
C ASN A 1052 39.70 -20.67 -16.95
N SER A 1053 40.88 -21.24 -16.74
CA SER A 1053 42.06 -21.01 -17.58
C SER A 1053 41.80 -21.42 -19.03
N ILE A 1054 41.26 -22.63 -19.26
CA ILE A 1054 40.93 -23.13 -20.61
C ILE A 1054 39.88 -22.23 -21.28
N VAL A 1055 38.83 -21.84 -20.55
CA VAL A 1055 37.75 -21.00 -21.06
C VAL A 1055 38.21 -19.59 -21.42
N ASN A 1056 39.10 -18.99 -20.62
CA ASN A 1056 39.59 -17.62 -20.83
C ASN A 1056 40.62 -17.53 -21.96
N ASN A 1057 41.53 -18.50 -22.07
CA ASN A 1057 42.67 -18.43 -22.99
C ASN A 1057 42.32 -18.76 -24.46
N ASN A 1058 41.19 -19.40 -24.75
CA ASN A 1058 41.00 -20.12 -26.02
C ASN A 1058 39.83 -19.70 -26.90
N SER A 1059 39.30 -18.49 -26.80
CA SER A 1059 38.22 -18.03 -27.71
C SER A 1059 37.04 -19.03 -27.83
N ILE A 1060 36.80 -19.92 -26.85
CA ILE A 1060 35.75 -20.97 -26.93
C ILE A 1060 34.38 -20.31 -27.14
N PHE A 1061 34.22 -19.10 -26.58
CA PHE A 1061 33.07 -18.23 -26.74
C PHE A 1061 33.23 -17.13 -27.81
N ASN A 1062 34.39 -16.96 -28.46
CA ASN A 1062 34.62 -15.91 -29.47
C ASN A 1062 34.52 -16.50 -30.89
N HIS A 1063 33.47 -16.11 -31.59
CA HIS A 1063 33.56 -15.42 -32.88
C HIS A 1063 32.56 -14.26 -32.87
#